data_AF-A0A6G1M3R7-F1
#
_entry.id   AF-A0A6G1M3R7-F1
#
_cell.length_a   1.000
_cell.length_b   1.000
_cell.length_c   1.000
_cell.angle_alpha   90.00
_cell.angle_beta   90.00
_cell.angle_gamma   90.00
#
_symmetry.space_group_name_H-M   'P 1'
#
loop_
_entity.id
_entity.type
_entity.pdbx_description
1 polymer ?
#
loop_
_entity_poly.entity_id
_entity_poly.type
_entity_poly.pdbx_seq_one_letter_code
_entity_poly.pdbx_strand_id
1 'polypeptide(L)'
;MRFLCLHGLGTNSKVFETQTAAIRAELGEEHEYEFVDGTVPWPKAKELGDLFSDDDEYFAYYDPFDAESMLKALFQLEEYIEEEGPFDAVMGFSHGAALSSTLLLGRGTEREGWQSPFKLAVFLAGGGPLSWEALHKNQTIRLDRDYDPCSHSLDRYQFGWPTRFFEAHGTGTLLGDLIESAAIGTVFRPARSSEDPFGASKANIGHLGAVSGIAGVIKSVLVLEKRAIPPIADLITLNPKIDDTYYRLKFPTEATPWPSAGVRRASVNSFGFGGTNAHIILDDAKGFLAEKALDANHNTDMEELKEDLTSQSYLIVLSAADRNGVQRLNESYNKFFAERPLQNSDIKLQRFFIIFGQRTLSASAFRRSKELDLSFCVYWSRRPVAENGGRVDAISVVFNSESIEQSAQYLRDIGCSWDLETEIKKEGSESRVDEPEISQPVSCPLQIALVDLLDRIKLRPAIVLGHSSGEVAAAYCKGAISHLSAIKIAYYRGLGGAAASRDPIERSMMSVRLSEADVIAALQEISIEVHDLHVACINSPTNVTTAGDDGHLNALKAIFDQKGTFARKLKVSCAYNSPHMALVANEYFSRAGKIEQRVKGPTHQPIPMISDIDGDMVSDSRLQDSDYWIQNMCSAVRFTDNAKKVDKLASLAVSGRETRP
;
A
#
# COMPACT_ATOMS: atom_id res chain seq x y z
N MET A 1 30.46 13.77 1.89
CA MET A 1 30.78 13.08 3.16
C MET A 1 32.27 13.25 3.42
N ARG A 2 32.71 13.31 4.68
CA ARG A 2 34.14 13.25 5.06
C ARG A 2 34.59 11.80 5.25
N PHE A 3 35.62 11.37 4.54
CA PHE A 3 36.20 10.03 4.62
C PHE A 3 37.60 10.09 5.20
N LEU A 4 37.82 9.42 6.34
CA LEU A 4 39.15 9.21 6.89
C LEU A 4 39.79 7.97 6.23
N CYS A 5 40.83 8.19 5.44
CA CYS A 5 41.50 7.15 4.65
C CYS A 5 42.79 6.70 5.34
N LEU A 6 42.76 5.49 5.91
CA LEU A 6 43.83 4.93 6.72
C LEU A 6 44.68 3.95 5.91
N HIS A 7 45.98 4.22 5.80
CA HIS A 7 46.92 3.42 5.03
C HIS A 7 47.73 2.46 5.92
N GLY A 8 47.85 1.19 5.50
CA GLY A 8 48.63 0.17 6.21
C GLY A 8 49.87 -0.32 5.46
N LEU A 9 50.61 -1.23 6.09
CA LEU A 9 51.78 -1.90 5.53
C LEU A 9 51.58 -2.53 4.14
N GLY A 10 52.53 -2.29 3.23
CA GLY A 10 52.76 -3.11 2.03
C GLY A 10 52.31 -2.53 0.69
N THR A 11 51.63 -1.38 0.67
CA THR A 11 51.21 -0.69 -0.56
C THR A 11 52.25 0.37 -0.95
N ASN A 12 52.65 0.42 -2.23
CA ASN A 12 53.49 1.51 -2.75
C ASN A 12 52.65 2.71 -3.21
N SER A 13 53.31 3.86 -3.37
CA SER A 13 52.71 5.13 -3.82
C SER A 13 51.76 4.95 -5.01
N LYS A 14 52.24 4.29 -6.06
CA LYS A 14 51.49 4.08 -7.32
C LYS A 14 50.22 3.24 -7.15
N VAL A 15 50.23 2.21 -6.30
CA VAL A 15 49.02 1.42 -5.99
C VAL A 15 48.06 2.22 -5.11
N PHE A 16 48.58 2.99 -4.15
CA PHE A 16 47.77 3.88 -3.29
C PHE A 16 47.08 5.00 -4.08
N GLU A 17 47.80 5.66 -5.00
CA GLU A 17 47.23 6.60 -5.98
C GLU A 17 46.15 5.95 -6.84
N THR A 18 46.42 4.76 -7.38
CA THR A 18 45.47 4.02 -8.25
C THR A 18 44.19 3.66 -7.50
N GLN A 19 44.30 3.18 -6.25
CA GLN A 19 43.14 2.86 -5.41
C GLN A 19 42.35 4.11 -5.00
N THR A 20 43.05 5.20 -4.66
CA THR A 20 42.44 6.49 -4.34
C THR A 20 41.67 7.08 -5.52
N ALA A 21 42.25 7.03 -6.73
CA ALA A 21 41.60 7.50 -7.95
C ALA A 21 40.36 6.66 -8.30
N ALA A 22 40.43 5.34 -8.13
CA ALA A 22 39.29 4.45 -8.37
C ALA A 22 38.12 4.73 -7.40
N ILE A 23 38.40 4.99 -6.12
CA ILE A 23 37.37 5.28 -5.12
C ILE A 23 36.71 6.64 -5.37
N ARG A 24 37.49 7.68 -5.71
CA ARG A 24 36.95 9.00 -6.08
C ARG A 24 36.05 8.93 -7.32
N ALA A 25 36.38 8.06 -8.28
CA ALA A 25 35.54 7.84 -9.48
C ALA A 25 34.23 7.10 -9.19
N GLU A 26 34.20 6.19 -8.19
CA GLU A 26 33.02 5.38 -7.85
C GLU A 26 32.09 6.08 -6.83
N LEU A 27 32.65 6.84 -5.88
CA LEU A 27 31.90 7.50 -4.79
C LEU A 27 31.70 9.01 -4.98
N GLY A 28 32.26 9.61 -6.04
CA GLY A 28 32.10 11.01 -6.37
C GLY A 28 33.25 11.91 -5.86
N GLU A 29 33.51 12.97 -6.62
CA GLU A 29 34.47 14.03 -6.27
C GLU A 29 33.86 15.09 -5.33
N GLU A 30 32.53 15.11 -5.17
CA GLU A 30 31.81 15.95 -4.20
C GLU A 30 31.93 15.46 -2.74
N HIS A 31 32.91 14.60 -2.47
CA HIS A 31 33.22 14.02 -1.17
C HIS A 31 34.66 14.36 -0.78
N GLU A 32 34.87 14.52 0.52
CA GLU A 32 36.14 14.96 1.09
C GLU A 32 36.89 13.73 1.60
N TYR A 33 38.13 13.54 1.16
CA TYR A 33 38.95 12.35 1.42
C TYR A 33 40.26 12.79 2.06
N GLU A 34 40.44 12.40 3.31
CA GLU A 34 41.48 12.91 4.20
C GLU A 34 42.43 11.77 4.59
N PHE A 35 43.73 12.02 4.51
CA PHE A 35 44.76 10.98 4.61
C PHE A 35 45.77 11.36 5.70
N VAL A 36 46.08 10.40 6.57
CA VAL A 36 46.96 10.63 7.72
C VAL A 36 48.42 10.40 7.34
N ASP A 37 49.20 11.48 7.27
CA ASP A 37 50.62 11.44 6.92
C ASP A 37 51.48 10.81 8.04
N GLY A 38 52.25 9.78 7.69
CA GLY A 38 53.21 9.12 8.60
C GLY A 38 54.65 9.25 8.10
N THR A 39 55.53 9.86 8.89
CA THR A 39 56.93 10.12 8.51
C THR A 39 57.94 9.58 9.53
N VAL A 40 58.70 8.55 9.15
CA VAL A 40 59.87 8.01 9.87
C VAL A 40 60.91 7.52 8.84
N PRO A 41 62.23 7.81 8.98
CA PRO A 41 63.24 7.38 8.00
C PRO A 41 63.72 5.93 8.15
N TRP A 42 64.16 5.32 7.04
CA TRP A 42 64.57 3.91 6.97
C TRP A 42 66.11 3.72 6.77
N PRO A 43 66.78 2.79 7.48
CA PRO A 43 68.16 2.37 7.19
C PRO A 43 68.22 1.21 6.16
N LYS A 44 68.67 1.47 4.92
CA LYS A 44 68.53 0.58 3.73
C LYS A 44 68.76 -0.93 4.04
N ALA A 45 67.71 -1.75 3.91
CA ALA A 45 67.81 -3.21 3.91
C ALA A 45 68.19 -3.70 2.52
N LYS A 46 69.10 -4.69 2.44
CA LYS A 46 69.89 -4.93 1.22
C LYS A 46 69.52 -6.18 0.42
N GLU A 47 68.40 -6.84 0.75
CA GLU A 47 68.06 -8.19 0.25
C GLU A 47 66.80 -8.24 -0.65
N LEU A 48 66.21 -7.09 -1.00
CA LEU A 48 65.04 -6.97 -1.90
C LEU A 48 65.30 -6.05 -3.12
N GLY A 49 66.58 -5.79 -3.44
CA GLY A 49 67.00 -4.75 -4.40
C GLY A 49 66.63 -4.95 -5.87
N ASP A 50 66.01 -6.08 -6.25
CA ASP A 50 65.67 -6.42 -7.64
C ASP A 50 64.21 -6.12 -8.02
N LEU A 51 63.38 -5.61 -7.09
CA LEU A 51 61.93 -5.44 -7.29
C LEU A 51 61.43 -3.99 -7.40
N PHE A 52 62.20 -2.99 -6.99
CA PHE A 52 61.81 -1.58 -6.97
C PHE A 52 62.97 -0.65 -7.35
N SER A 53 62.67 0.53 -7.91
CA SER A 53 63.63 1.54 -8.38
C SER A 53 64.31 2.30 -7.22
N ASP A 54 65.59 2.65 -7.38
CA ASP A 54 66.36 3.43 -6.38
C ASP A 54 65.86 4.88 -6.19
N ASP A 55 65.04 5.41 -7.10
CA ASP A 55 64.59 6.81 -7.14
C ASP A 55 63.33 7.11 -6.30
N ASP A 56 62.64 6.10 -5.78
CA ASP A 56 61.38 6.26 -5.03
C ASP A 56 61.63 6.57 -3.53
N GLU A 57 61.95 7.82 -3.21
CA GLU A 57 61.95 8.32 -1.82
C GLU A 57 60.51 8.40 -1.26
N TYR A 58 59.98 7.36 -0.59
CA TYR A 58 58.96 7.50 0.49
C TYR A 58 58.79 6.21 1.35
N PHE A 59 57.90 6.29 2.34
CA PHE A 59 57.75 5.43 3.52
C PHE A 59 57.66 3.91 3.24
N ALA A 60 58.45 3.14 4.00
CA ALA A 60 58.28 1.71 4.23
C ALA A 60 58.33 1.44 5.73
N TYR A 61 57.59 0.44 6.21
CA TYR A 61 57.53 0.06 7.63
C TYR A 61 57.94 -1.39 7.80
N TYR A 62 58.91 -1.67 8.68
CA TYR A 62 59.33 -3.03 9.03
C TYR A 62 60.09 -3.07 10.36
N ASP A 63 59.40 -2.70 11.43
CA ASP A 63 59.61 -3.39 12.72
C ASP A 63 58.56 -4.51 12.84
N PRO A 64 58.74 -5.52 13.71
CA PRO A 64 57.78 -6.60 13.85
C PRO A 64 56.43 -6.06 14.39
N PHE A 65 55.35 -6.81 14.14
CA PHE A 65 54.06 -6.55 14.78
C PHE A 65 54.17 -6.73 16.30
N ASP A 66 54.50 -5.66 17.01
CA ASP A 66 54.46 -5.56 18.48
C ASP A 66 53.35 -4.60 18.95
N ALA A 67 52.98 -4.74 20.23
CA ALA A 67 51.87 -4.00 20.80
C ALA A 67 52.21 -2.53 21.06
N GLU A 68 53.47 -2.18 21.30
CA GLU A 68 53.88 -0.82 21.66
C GLU A 68 53.82 0.11 20.45
N SER A 69 54.31 -0.37 19.31
CA SER A 69 54.27 0.32 18.02
C SER A 69 52.84 0.53 17.52
N MET A 70 51.97 -0.48 17.68
CA MET A 70 50.55 -0.37 17.33
C MET A 70 49.78 0.57 18.28
N LEU A 71 50.03 0.51 19.59
CA LEU A 71 49.43 1.44 20.55
C LEU A 71 49.84 2.88 20.28
N LYS A 72 51.11 3.13 19.93
CA LYS A 72 51.57 4.46 19.55
C LYS A 72 50.87 4.99 18.29
N ALA A 73 50.74 4.17 17.25
CA ALA A 73 50.01 4.54 16.04
C ALA A 73 48.52 4.80 16.31
N LEU A 74 47.90 4.06 17.24
CA LEU A 74 46.53 4.32 17.69
C LEU A 74 46.41 5.65 18.43
N PHE A 75 47.30 5.96 19.39
CA PHE A 75 47.24 7.23 20.12
C PHE A 75 47.42 8.44 19.20
N GLN A 76 48.37 8.39 18.26
CA GLN A 76 48.56 9.48 17.27
C GLN A 76 47.34 9.65 16.36
N LEU A 77 46.58 8.58 16.11
CA LEU A 77 45.36 8.61 15.32
C LEU A 77 44.11 9.02 16.15
N GLU A 78 44.07 8.69 17.44
CA GLU A 78 43.09 9.23 18.40
C GLU A 78 43.29 10.75 18.52
N GLU A 79 44.53 11.24 18.69
CA GLU A 79 44.89 12.67 18.71
C GLU A 79 44.45 13.38 17.41
N TYR A 80 44.79 12.84 16.23
CA TYR A 80 44.39 13.41 14.94
C TYR A 80 42.86 13.52 14.76
N ILE A 81 42.10 12.52 15.21
CA ILE A 81 40.63 12.52 15.13
C ILE A 81 40.01 13.50 16.15
N GLU A 82 40.64 13.68 17.32
CA GLU A 82 40.22 14.68 18.31
C GLU A 82 40.54 16.12 17.86
N GLU A 83 41.57 16.33 17.02
CA GLU A 83 41.94 17.64 16.45
C GLU A 83 41.15 18.01 15.17
N GLU A 84 41.14 17.15 14.14
CA GLU A 84 40.51 17.45 12.83
C GLU A 84 39.01 17.10 12.76
N GLY A 85 38.46 16.55 13.85
CA GLY A 85 37.03 16.43 14.09
C GLY A 85 36.34 15.22 13.44
N PRO A 86 34.99 15.16 13.50
CA PRO A 86 34.25 13.97 13.10
C PRO A 86 34.24 13.78 11.58
N PHE A 87 34.33 12.51 11.18
CA PHE A 87 34.21 12.03 9.81
C PHE A 87 32.82 11.42 9.61
N ASP A 88 32.40 11.21 8.37
CA ASP A 88 31.21 10.40 8.07
C ASP A 88 31.56 8.91 8.01
N ALA A 89 32.74 8.56 7.50
CA ALA A 89 33.19 7.18 7.35
C ALA A 89 34.71 7.01 7.46
N VAL A 90 35.15 5.79 7.78
CA VAL A 90 36.56 5.36 7.73
C VAL A 90 36.79 4.34 6.62
N MET A 91 37.92 4.44 5.92
CA MET A 91 38.33 3.53 4.84
C MET A 91 39.73 2.99 5.10
N GLY A 92 39.84 1.67 5.31
CA GLY A 92 41.12 1.01 5.60
C GLY A 92 41.73 0.33 4.38
N PHE A 93 42.98 0.68 4.04
CA PHE A 93 43.77 0.09 2.97
C PHE A 93 44.86 -0.83 3.53
N SER A 94 44.96 -2.05 3.00
CA SER A 94 45.96 -3.08 3.36
C SER A 94 45.92 -3.59 4.82
N HIS A 95 46.90 -4.44 5.19
CA HIS A 95 46.87 -5.30 6.38
C HIS A 95 46.81 -4.53 7.72
N GLY A 96 47.53 -3.42 7.83
CA GLY A 96 47.62 -2.64 9.08
C GLY A 96 46.35 -1.83 9.37
N ALA A 97 45.75 -1.22 8.36
CA ALA A 97 44.63 -0.31 8.55
C ALA A 97 43.37 -0.98 9.09
N ALA A 98 43.11 -2.24 8.70
CA ALA A 98 42.00 -3.02 9.23
C ALA A 98 42.11 -3.25 10.74
N LEU A 99 43.32 -3.53 11.25
CA LEU A 99 43.59 -3.73 12.67
C LEU A 99 43.44 -2.41 13.45
N SER A 100 44.05 -1.32 13.00
CA SER A 100 43.93 -0.01 13.65
C SER A 100 42.48 0.50 13.69
N SER A 101 41.73 0.36 12.58
CA SER A 101 40.31 0.75 12.52
C SER A 101 39.44 -0.08 13.47
N THR A 102 39.72 -1.38 13.57
CA THR A 102 38.98 -2.29 14.47
C THR A 102 39.29 -1.98 15.94
N LEU A 103 40.53 -1.58 16.26
CA LEU A 103 40.92 -1.20 17.62
C LEU A 103 40.35 0.16 18.03
N LEU A 104 40.24 1.14 17.12
CA LEU A 104 39.49 2.39 17.37
C LEU A 104 37.99 2.12 17.63
N LEU A 105 37.36 1.28 16.80
CA LEU A 105 35.97 0.85 17.00
C LEU A 105 35.78 0.14 18.36
N GLY A 106 36.71 -0.74 18.73
CA GLY A 106 36.72 -1.43 20.02
C GLY A 106 36.85 -0.47 21.20
N ARG A 107 37.85 0.43 21.17
CA ARG A 107 38.07 1.50 22.17
C ARG A 107 36.81 2.34 22.42
N GLY A 108 36.05 2.62 21.36
CA GLY A 108 34.79 3.33 21.47
C GLY A 108 33.71 2.60 22.25
N THR A 109 33.65 1.27 22.13
CA THR A 109 32.70 0.44 22.89
C THR A 109 33.10 0.22 24.35
N GLU A 110 34.37 0.45 24.71
CA GLU A 110 34.89 0.31 26.08
C GLU A 110 34.71 1.58 26.94
N ARG A 111 34.37 2.73 26.33
CA ARG A 111 34.43 4.06 26.97
C ARG A 111 33.04 4.71 27.05
N GLU A 112 32.36 4.55 28.19
CA GLU A 112 31.01 5.12 28.41
C GLU A 112 30.94 6.61 28.04
N GLY A 113 29.96 6.98 27.21
CA GLY A 113 29.74 8.35 26.76
C GLY A 113 30.52 8.77 25.50
N TRP A 114 31.47 7.97 25.02
CA TRP A 114 32.15 8.22 23.75
C TRP A 114 31.21 7.98 22.56
N GLN A 115 31.13 8.93 21.62
CA GLN A 115 30.40 8.75 20.37
C GLN A 115 31.38 8.36 19.27
N SER A 116 31.00 7.41 18.42
CA SER A 116 31.83 6.99 17.28
C SER A 116 32.15 8.20 16.39
N PRO A 117 33.43 8.49 16.10
CA PRO A 117 33.84 9.64 15.27
C PRO A 117 33.50 9.48 13.78
N PHE A 118 32.89 8.36 13.40
CA PHE A 118 32.34 8.09 12.07
C PHE A 118 31.12 7.15 12.12
N LYS A 119 30.31 7.18 11.06
CA LYS A 119 29.00 6.49 10.95
C LYS A 119 29.07 5.17 10.17
N LEU A 120 30.12 4.98 9.36
CA LEU A 120 30.33 3.83 8.49
C LEU A 120 31.81 3.44 8.45
N ALA A 121 32.12 2.15 8.31
CA ALA A 121 33.47 1.64 8.13
C ALA A 121 33.52 0.71 6.92
N VAL A 122 34.52 0.89 6.05
CA VAL A 122 34.72 0.09 4.83
C VAL A 122 36.17 -0.37 4.74
N PHE A 123 36.39 -1.65 4.44
CA PHE A 123 37.71 -2.27 4.46
C PHE A 123 38.08 -2.83 3.08
N LEU A 124 39.17 -2.31 2.50
CA LEU A 124 39.66 -2.66 1.17
C LEU A 124 41.08 -3.24 1.29
N ALA A 125 41.14 -4.48 1.77
CA ALA A 125 42.38 -5.22 1.93
C ALA A 125 42.70 -6.06 0.68
N GLY A 126 43.93 -5.94 0.18
CA GLY A 126 44.49 -6.82 -0.84
C GLY A 126 45.68 -7.62 -0.31
N GLY A 127 45.66 -8.93 -0.52
CA GLY A 127 46.83 -9.81 -0.33
C GLY A 127 46.77 -10.77 0.87
N GLY A 128 46.87 -12.07 0.56
CA GLY A 128 47.21 -13.14 1.50
C GLY A 128 46.02 -13.84 2.20
N PRO A 129 46.00 -15.18 2.28
CA PRO A 129 45.05 -15.90 3.13
C PRO A 129 45.46 -15.83 4.61
N LEU A 130 44.48 -15.89 5.51
CA LEU A 130 44.69 -15.95 6.97
C LEU A 130 45.55 -17.16 7.35
N SER A 131 46.60 -16.92 8.15
CA SER A 131 47.51 -17.96 8.66
C SER A 131 47.43 -18.06 10.19
N TRP A 132 47.83 -19.23 10.73
CA TRP A 132 47.69 -19.57 12.15
C TRP A 132 48.43 -18.60 13.11
N GLU A 133 49.60 -18.08 12.70
CA GLU A 133 50.35 -17.11 13.53
C GLU A 133 49.64 -15.76 13.69
N ALA A 134 48.85 -15.32 12.71
CA ALA A 134 48.14 -14.04 12.77
C ALA A 134 47.05 -14.01 13.86
N LEU A 135 46.44 -15.17 14.14
CA LEU A 135 45.53 -15.33 15.28
C LEU A 135 46.30 -15.43 16.60
N HIS A 136 47.46 -16.08 16.60
CA HIS A 136 48.18 -16.40 17.84
C HIS A 136 48.92 -15.22 18.48
N LYS A 137 49.37 -14.23 17.71
CA LYS A 137 50.04 -13.02 18.24
C LYS A 137 49.07 -11.95 18.76
N ASN A 138 47.81 -11.97 18.31
CA ASN A 138 46.77 -11.03 18.76
C ASN A 138 46.13 -11.41 20.12
N GLN A 139 46.67 -12.38 20.86
CA GLN A 139 46.23 -12.71 22.22
C GLN A 139 47.40 -12.83 23.20
N THR A 140 47.70 -11.73 23.89
CA THR A 140 48.39 -11.75 25.20
C THR A 140 47.57 -10.98 26.24
N ILE A 141 46.28 -11.33 26.40
CA ILE A 141 45.64 -11.22 27.72
C ILE A 141 46.10 -12.44 28.53
N ARG A 142 46.41 -12.24 29.81
CA ARG A 142 47.07 -13.27 30.64
C ARG A 142 46.24 -14.55 30.74
N LEU A 143 46.91 -15.68 30.51
CA LEU A 143 46.60 -16.91 31.25
C LEU A 143 47.04 -16.69 32.70
N ASP A 144 46.19 -16.05 33.50
CA ASP A 144 46.40 -16.00 34.94
C ASP A 144 46.17 -17.39 35.55
N ARG A 145 46.99 -17.76 36.53
CA ARG A 145 47.29 -19.18 36.79
C ARG A 145 46.15 -19.99 37.44
N ASP A 146 45.11 -19.29 37.87
CA ASP A 146 43.91 -19.81 38.53
C ASP A 146 42.61 -19.57 37.73
N TYR A 147 42.69 -19.18 36.45
CA TYR A 147 41.50 -18.92 35.62
C TYR A 147 40.81 -20.22 35.14
N ASP A 148 39.65 -20.53 35.70
CA ASP A 148 38.80 -21.66 35.27
C ASP A 148 38.11 -21.37 33.92
N PRO A 149 38.45 -22.10 32.82
CA PRO A 149 37.85 -21.90 31.50
C PRO A 149 36.37 -22.29 31.41
N CYS A 150 35.81 -22.97 32.41
CA CYS A 150 34.42 -23.45 32.38
C CYS A 150 33.38 -22.36 32.70
N SER A 151 33.77 -21.20 33.23
CA SER A 151 32.84 -20.30 33.93
C SER A 151 32.07 -19.30 33.04
N HIS A 152 32.72 -18.60 32.10
CA HIS A 152 32.10 -17.47 31.39
C HIS A 152 32.42 -17.41 29.88
N SER A 153 31.37 -17.39 29.07
CA SER A 153 31.40 -17.41 27.59
C SER A 153 31.43 -16.00 26.97
N LEU A 154 32.39 -15.73 26.08
CA LEU A 154 32.62 -14.43 25.40
C LEU A 154 31.36 -13.82 24.74
N ASP A 155 30.52 -14.64 24.08
CA ASP A 155 29.27 -14.19 23.42
C ASP A 155 28.38 -13.30 24.31
N ARG A 156 28.40 -13.54 25.63
CA ARG A 156 27.50 -12.87 26.59
C ARG A 156 27.87 -11.40 26.87
N TYR A 157 29.03 -10.92 26.42
CA TYR A 157 29.54 -9.57 26.73
C TYR A 157 29.74 -8.64 25.53
N GLN A 158 29.77 -9.14 24.28
CA GLN A 158 29.95 -8.28 23.10
C GLN A 158 28.77 -8.27 22.11
N PHE A 159 27.99 -9.36 21.99
CA PHE A 159 26.90 -9.43 20.99
C PHE A 159 25.54 -9.93 21.53
N GLY A 160 25.45 -10.29 22.81
CA GLY A 160 24.19 -10.60 23.50
C GLY A 160 23.70 -12.04 23.34
N TRP A 161 23.46 -12.49 22.11
CA TRP A 161 22.91 -13.83 21.81
C TRP A 161 23.90 -14.72 21.06
N PRO A 162 23.91 -16.04 21.31
CA PRO A 162 24.86 -16.96 20.68
C PRO A 162 24.46 -17.38 19.27
N THR A 163 25.41 -17.45 18.35
CA THR A 163 25.20 -17.95 16.98
C THR A 163 24.93 -19.46 17.00
N ARG A 164 23.71 -19.87 16.62
CA ARG A 164 23.26 -21.28 16.64
C ARG A 164 23.32 -21.93 15.26
N PHE A 165 22.86 -21.26 14.20
CA PHE A 165 23.08 -21.73 12.83
C PHE A 165 24.26 -21.00 12.17
N PHE A 166 25.01 -21.69 11.32
CA PHE A 166 26.12 -21.10 10.57
C PHE A 166 26.10 -21.53 9.10
N GLU A 167 25.86 -20.59 8.20
CA GLU A 167 25.99 -20.77 6.76
C GLU A 167 27.44 -20.45 6.33
N ALA A 168 28.22 -21.50 6.11
CA ALA A 168 29.61 -21.43 5.74
C ALA A 168 29.80 -20.94 4.29
N HIS A 169 30.98 -20.41 3.99
CA HIS A 169 31.40 -20.17 2.62
C HIS A 169 31.51 -21.50 1.86
N GLY A 170 32.00 -22.58 2.49
CA GLY A 170 31.74 -23.99 2.16
C GLY A 170 31.77 -24.31 0.67
N THR A 171 32.96 -24.39 0.09
CA THR A 171 33.15 -24.47 -1.37
C THR A 171 33.41 -25.88 -1.89
N GLY A 172 33.52 -26.88 -1.03
CA GLY A 172 33.96 -28.22 -1.40
C GLY A 172 35.48 -28.28 -1.64
N THR A 173 36.23 -27.26 -1.20
CA THR A 173 37.68 -27.19 -1.47
C THR A 173 38.47 -27.87 -0.35
N LEU A 174 39.31 -28.84 -0.74
CA LEU A 174 40.05 -29.73 0.18
C LEU A 174 40.84 -29.01 1.29
N LEU A 175 41.24 -27.76 1.07
CA LEU A 175 41.95 -26.91 2.03
C LEU A 175 41.07 -25.79 2.60
N GLY A 176 40.21 -25.16 1.80
CA GLY A 176 39.37 -24.04 2.24
C GLY A 176 38.34 -24.46 3.28
N ASP A 177 37.67 -25.59 3.05
CA ASP A 177 36.67 -26.13 3.98
C ASP A 177 37.30 -26.55 5.33
N LEU A 178 38.59 -26.96 5.33
CA LEU A 178 39.34 -27.24 6.56
C LEU A 178 39.67 -25.96 7.33
N ILE A 179 40.20 -24.95 6.64
CA ILE A 179 40.55 -23.65 7.24
C ILE A 179 39.29 -22.98 7.80
N GLU A 180 38.18 -22.99 7.06
CA GLU A 180 36.92 -22.42 7.53
C GLU A 180 36.35 -23.17 8.74
N SER A 181 36.31 -24.51 8.70
CA SER A 181 35.84 -25.33 9.83
C SER A 181 36.64 -25.05 11.10
N ALA A 182 37.98 -24.97 10.98
CA ALA A 182 38.86 -24.65 12.09
C ALA A 182 38.69 -23.21 12.58
N ALA A 183 38.50 -22.22 11.69
CA ALA A 183 38.29 -20.84 12.07
C ALA A 183 36.97 -20.64 12.84
N ILE A 184 35.84 -21.14 12.31
CA ILE A 184 34.54 -21.03 12.99
C ILE A 184 34.56 -21.82 14.30
N GLY A 185 35.14 -23.02 14.29
CA GLY A 185 35.33 -23.84 15.47
C GLY A 185 36.21 -23.19 16.53
N THR A 186 37.24 -22.42 16.16
CA THR A 186 38.09 -21.71 17.14
C THR A 186 37.33 -20.57 17.81
N VAL A 187 36.56 -19.79 17.04
CA VAL A 187 35.86 -18.60 17.55
C VAL A 187 34.59 -18.96 18.35
N PHE A 188 33.71 -19.81 17.80
CA PHE A 188 32.34 -19.96 18.32
C PHE A 188 32.12 -21.18 19.23
N ARG A 189 33.04 -22.16 19.26
CA ARG A 189 32.97 -23.36 20.12
C ARG A 189 32.70 -23.08 21.61
N PRO A 190 33.21 -22.00 22.25
CA PRO A 190 32.92 -21.73 23.66
C PRO A 190 31.42 -21.52 23.97
N ALA A 191 30.64 -21.04 22.99
CA ALA A 191 29.21 -20.77 23.15
C ALA A 191 28.30 -21.80 22.43
N ARG A 192 28.83 -22.56 21.46
CA ARG A 192 28.09 -23.57 20.68
C ARG A 192 27.96 -24.92 21.40
N SER A 193 26.85 -25.60 21.15
CA SER A 193 26.56 -27.01 21.46
C SER A 193 27.15 -27.94 20.39
N SER A 194 27.34 -29.23 20.70
CA SER A 194 27.66 -30.26 19.69
C SER A 194 26.56 -30.43 18.64
N GLU A 195 25.32 -30.04 18.99
CA GLU A 195 24.16 -30.15 18.10
C GLU A 195 23.87 -28.85 17.32
N ASP A 196 24.65 -27.78 17.51
CA ASP A 196 24.43 -26.53 16.78
C ASP A 196 24.89 -26.68 15.31
N PRO A 197 23.97 -26.52 14.33
CA PRO A 197 24.21 -26.98 12.97
C PRO A 197 24.87 -25.94 12.05
N PHE A 198 25.45 -26.48 10.99
CA PHE A 198 26.12 -25.80 9.90
C PHE A 198 25.36 -25.99 8.58
N GLY A 199 25.64 -25.15 7.59
CA GLY A 199 25.09 -25.26 6.26
C GLY A 199 26.07 -24.75 5.20
N ALA A 200 25.96 -25.27 3.98
CA ALA A 200 26.65 -24.75 2.81
C ALA A 200 25.71 -24.83 1.59
N SER A 201 25.02 -23.73 1.28
CA SER A 201 24.10 -23.60 0.12
C SER A 201 24.73 -24.02 -1.20
N LYS A 202 26.05 -23.85 -1.35
CA LYS A 202 26.79 -24.22 -2.57
C LYS A 202 26.73 -25.72 -2.89
N ALA A 203 26.49 -26.58 -1.90
CA ALA A 203 26.19 -27.99 -2.14
C ALA A 203 24.83 -28.17 -2.86
N ASN A 204 23.84 -27.33 -2.55
CA ASN A 204 22.50 -27.40 -3.12
C ASN A 204 22.36 -26.66 -4.48
N ILE A 205 23.07 -25.53 -4.67
CA ILE A 205 22.89 -24.62 -5.83
C ILE A 205 24.19 -24.24 -6.57
N GLY A 206 25.34 -24.79 -6.19
CA GLY A 206 26.64 -24.43 -6.75
C GLY A 206 27.22 -23.10 -6.26
N HIS A 207 28.44 -22.77 -6.67
CA HIS A 207 29.10 -21.52 -6.32
C HIS A 207 28.72 -20.41 -7.32
N LEU A 208 27.78 -19.54 -6.93
CA LEU A 208 27.20 -18.47 -7.77
C LEU A 208 28.12 -17.23 -7.97
N GLY A 209 29.44 -17.41 -7.96
CA GLY A 209 30.41 -16.31 -8.04
C GLY A 209 30.11 -15.19 -7.04
N ALA A 210 30.01 -13.95 -7.53
CA ALA A 210 29.69 -12.75 -6.73
C ALA A 210 28.34 -12.83 -5.97
N VAL A 211 27.36 -13.61 -6.46
CA VAL A 211 26.02 -13.73 -5.86
C VAL A 211 25.99 -14.71 -4.68
N SER A 212 27.11 -15.39 -4.40
CA SER A 212 27.17 -16.46 -3.38
C SER A 212 26.89 -15.99 -1.95
N GLY A 213 27.26 -14.75 -1.60
CA GLY A 213 27.02 -14.20 -0.26
C GLY A 213 25.53 -13.95 0.00
N ILE A 214 24.86 -13.26 -0.94
CA ILE A 214 23.42 -12.98 -0.80
C ILE A 214 22.57 -14.25 -0.86
N ALA A 215 23.00 -15.29 -1.58
CA ALA A 215 22.34 -16.59 -1.54
C ALA A 215 22.41 -17.26 -0.14
N GLY A 216 23.55 -17.18 0.55
CA GLY A 216 23.69 -17.63 1.94
C GLY A 216 22.84 -16.82 2.92
N VAL A 217 22.72 -15.50 2.71
CA VAL A 217 21.82 -14.63 3.48
C VAL A 217 20.36 -15.02 3.26
N ILE A 218 19.90 -15.19 2.01
CA ILE A 218 18.52 -15.60 1.69
C ILE A 218 18.17 -16.94 2.36
N LYS A 219 19.07 -17.94 2.27
CA LYS A 219 18.90 -19.22 2.97
C LYS A 219 18.77 -19.00 4.48
N SER A 220 19.64 -18.18 5.08
CA SER A 220 19.66 -17.95 6.52
C SER A 220 18.41 -17.20 7.01
N VAL A 221 17.88 -16.24 6.26
CA VAL A 221 16.59 -15.59 6.56
C VAL A 221 15.44 -16.60 6.53
N LEU A 222 15.37 -17.45 5.51
CA LEU A 222 14.35 -18.51 5.42
C LEU A 222 14.45 -19.51 6.58
N VAL A 223 15.66 -19.87 6.99
CA VAL A 223 15.90 -20.71 8.18
C VAL A 223 15.40 -20.04 9.46
N LEU A 224 15.68 -18.74 9.65
CA LEU A 224 15.27 -17.97 10.82
C LEU A 224 13.75 -17.78 10.90
N GLU A 225 13.08 -17.56 9.76
CA GLU A 225 11.62 -17.54 9.65
C GLU A 225 11.01 -18.91 9.97
N LYS A 226 11.39 -19.95 9.21
CA LYS A 226 10.68 -21.25 9.24
C LYS A 226 11.12 -22.17 10.38
N ARG A 227 12.16 -21.78 11.13
CA ARG A 227 12.76 -22.54 12.26
C ARG A 227 13.19 -23.95 11.85
N ALA A 228 13.58 -24.12 10.59
CA ALA A 228 13.95 -25.37 9.96
C ALA A 228 15.21 -25.18 9.12
N ILE A 229 16.17 -26.08 9.27
CA ILE A 229 17.54 -25.99 8.77
C ILE A 229 17.70 -27.10 7.71
N PRO A 230 17.81 -26.75 6.41
CA PRO A 230 17.85 -27.73 5.34
C PRO A 230 19.21 -28.45 5.28
N PRO A 231 19.23 -29.68 4.75
CA PRO A 231 20.45 -30.48 4.69
C PRO A 231 21.48 -29.92 3.69
N ILE A 232 22.74 -30.24 3.95
CA ILE A 232 23.83 -30.11 2.99
C ILE A 232 23.67 -31.26 1.98
N ALA A 233 23.42 -30.92 0.71
CA ALA A 233 23.26 -31.94 -0.34
C ALA A 233 24.55 -32.73 -0.56
N ASP A 234 24.39 -33.99 -0.98
CA ASP A 234 25.46 -34.93 -1.36
C ASP A 234 26.58 -35.17 -0.30
N LEU A 235 26.36 -34.75 0.94
CA LEU A 235 27.25 -35.04 2.07
C LEU A 235 27.09 -36.50 2.53
N ILE A 236 27.84 -37.40 1.89
CA ILE A 236 27.88 -38.84 2.23
C ILE A 236 28.87 -39.12 3.36
N THR A 237 30.07 -38.54 3.28
CA THR A 237 31.17 -38.75 4.24
C THR A 237 31.87 -37.42 4.50
N LEU A 238 31.99 -37.03 5.77
CA LEU A 238 32.74 -35.83 6.15
C LEU A 238 34.24 -36.01 5.86
N ASN A 239 34.93 -34.93 5.49
CA ASN A 239 36.38 -34.93 5.34
C ASN A 239 37.05 -35.27 6.69
N PRO A 240 37.77 -36.40 6.84
CA PRO A 240 38.26 -36.89 8.14
C PRO A 240 39.41 -36.06 8.73
N LYS A 241 39.77 -34.94 8.11
CA LYS A 241 40.67 -33.91 8.65
C LYS A 241 39.92 -32.77 9.37
N ILE A 242 38.57 -32.73 9.28
CA ILE A 242 37.73 -31.85 10.09
C ILE A 242 37.47 -32.56 11.42
N ASP A 243 38.00 -32.02 12.52
CA ASP A 243 37.67 -32.49 13.88
C ASP A 243 36.35 -31.86 14.34
N ASP A 244 35.24 -32.37 13.78
CA ASP A 244 33.88 -31.92 14.05
C ASP A 244 33.51 -31.99 15.54
N THR A 245 34.04 -33.01 16.22
CA THR A 245 33.82 -33.32 17.62
C THR A 245 34.53 -32.33 18.53
N TYR A 246 35.80 -31.99 18.25
CA TYR A 246 36.50 -30.92 18.96
C TYR A 246 35.85 -29.57 18.70
N TYR A 247 35.62 -29.21 17.43
CA TYR A 247 35.14 -27.88 17.03
C TYR A 247 33.64 -27.65 17.24
N ARG A 248 32.87 -28.69 17.60
CA ARG A 248 31.40 -28.67 17.77
C ARG A 248 30.66 -28.26 16.49
N LEU A 249 30.91 -29.01 15.41
CA LEU A 249 30.40 -28.75 14.06
C LEU A 249 29.39 -29.83 13.63
N LYS A 250 28.09 -29.56 13.81
CA LYS A 250 27.05 -30.49 13.32
C LYS A 250 26.74 -30.24 11.85
N PHE A 251 27.03 -31.19 10.97
CA PHE A 251 26.69 -31.11 9.55
C PHE A 251 25.38 -31.88 9.27
N PRO A 252 24.26 -31.21 8.94
CA PRO A 252 22.96 -31.86 8.75
C PRO A 252 22.84 -32.53 7.38
N THR A 253 22.55 -33.82 7.38
CA THR A 253 22.18 -34.61 6.19
C THR A 253 20.67 -34.75 5.99
N GLU A 254 19.87 -34.35 7.00
CA GLU A 254 18.41 -34.25 6.94
C GLU A 254 17.89 -32.88 7.45
N ALA A 255 16.63 -32.56 7.17
CA ALA A 255 16.03 -31.29 7.56
C ALA A 255 15.80 -31.22 9.08
N THR A 256 16.54 -30.36 9.76
CA THR A 256 16.65 -30.32 11.23
C THR A 256 15.89 -29.11 11.81
N PRO A 257 15.12 -29.24 12.91
CA PRO A 257 14.49 -28.10 13.57
C PRO A 257 15.52 -27.16 14.22
N TRP A 258 15.16 -25.90 14.42
CA TRP A 258 16.03 -24.92 15.08
C TRP A 258 16.30 -25.31 16.56
N PRO A 259 17.56 -25.32 17.04
CA PRO A 259 17.94 -26.04 18.27
C PRO A 259 17.62 -25.33 19.60
N SER A 260 17.02 -24.14 19.60
CA SER A 260 16.88 -23.31 20.80
C SER A 260 15.68 -22.36 20.81
N ALA A 261 15.24 -21.96 22.00
CA ALA A 261 14.25 -20.90 22.24
C ALA A 261 14.94 -19.55 22.49
N GLY A 262 14.18 -18.45 22.40
CA GLY A 262 14.69 -17.08 22.46
C GLY A 262 15.01 -16.50 21.08
N VAL A 263 15.89 -15.49 21.04
CA VAL A 263 16.36 -14.89 19.79
C VAL A 263 17.16 -15.91 18.99
N ARG A 264 16.73 -16.15 17.74
CA ARG A 264 17.40 -17.08 16.83
C ARG A 264 18.45 -16.30 16.05
N ARG A 265 19.73 -16.63 16.27
CA ARG A 265 20.87 -16.02 15.59
C ARG A 265 21.56 -16.97 14.61
N ALA A 266 21.72 -16.52 13.38
CA ALA A 266 22.50 -17.16 12.33
C ALA A 266 23.73 -16.31 11.94
N SER A 267 24.79 -16.96 11.48
CA SER A 267 25.93 -16.31 10.83
C SER A 267 26.11 -16.78 9.40
N VAL A 268 26.66 -15.92 8.53
CA VAL A 268 26.90 -16.20 7.11
C VAL A 268 28.32 -15.79 6.71
N ASN A 269 29.10 -16.70 6.12
CA ASN A 269 30.42 -16.42 5.56
C ASN A 269 30.37 -16.34 4.02
N SER A 270 31.17 -15.43 3.45
CA SER A 270 31.50 -15.45 2.02
C SER A 270 32.89 -14.92 1.78
N PHE A 271 33.78 -15.77 1.25
CA PHE A 271 35.17 -15.44 0.97
C PHE A 271 35.37 -15.26 -0.54
N GLY A 272 36.08 -14.21 -0.93
CA GLY A 272 36.47 -13.95 -2.31
C GLY A 272 37.80 -14.62 -2.62
N PHE A 273 37.98 -15.11 -3.85
CA PHE A 273 39.23 -15.76 -4.28
C PHE A 273 40.49 -14.86 -4.13
N GLY A 274 40.30 -13.52 -4.14
CA GLY A 274 41.37 -12.55 -3.86
C GLY A 274 41.74 -12.37 -2.38
N GLY A 275 41.13 -13.11 -1.45
CA GLY A 275 41.35 -13.03 0.00
C GLY A 275 40.39 -12.13 0.77
N THR A 276 39.51 -11.39 0.08
CA THR A 276 38.51 -10.51 0.71
C THR A 276 37.41 -11.34 1.38
N ASN A 277 37.30 -11.26 2.71
CA ASN A 277 36.38 -12.08 3.50
C ASN A 277 35.23 -11.23 4.06
N ALA A 278 33.99 -11.71 3.92
CA ALA A 278 32.80 -11.12 4.52
C ALA A 278 32.13 -12.08 5.51
N HIS A 279 31.67 -11.54 6.64
CA HIS A 279 30.89 -12.24 7.66
C HIS A 279 29.67 -11.38 8.02
N ILE A 280 28.49 -11.99 8.14
CA ILE A 280 27.23 -11.32 8.50
C ILE A 280 26.57 -12.10 9.63
N ILE A 281 26.05 -11.39 10.63
CA ILE A 281 25.20 -11.94 11.70
C ILE A 281 23.76 -11.50 11.44
N LEU A 282 22.80 -12.43 11.61
CA LEU A 282 21.38 -12.24 11.36
C LEU A 282 20.58 -12.73 12.57
N ASP A 283 19.71 -11.88 13.12
CA ASP A 283 18.77 -12.23 14.18
C ASP A 283 17.33 -12.32 13.64
N ASP A 284 16.50 -13.17 14.23
CA ASP A 284 15.08 -13.23 13.88
C ASP A 284 14.30 -12.05 14.48
N ALA A 285 13.43 -11.45 13.68
CA ALA A 285 12.71 -10.25 14.06
C ALA A 285 11.77 -10.46 15.27
N LYS A 286 11.09 -11.61 15.44
CA LYS A 286 10.20 -11.85 16.60
C LYS A 286 11.01 -11.84 17.90
N GLY A 287 12.15 -12.53 17.92
CA GLY A 287 13.06 -12.52 19.05
C GLY A 287 13.64 -11.13 19.32
N PHE A 288 14.23 -10.51 18.30
CA PHE A 288 14.90 -9.22 18.41
C PHE A 288 13.95 -8.10 18.87
N LEU A 289 12.79 -7.96 18.23
CA LEU A 289 11.82 -6.90 18.53
C LEU A 289 11.22 -7.07 19.92
N ALA A 290 10.90 -8.31 20.33
CA ALA A 290 10.40 -8.59 21.67
C ALA A 290 11.42 -8.25 22.76
N GLU A 291 12.70 -8.58 22.58
CA GLU A 291 13.73 -8.26 23.58
C GLU A 291 14.12 -6.77 23.58
N LYS A 292 13.99 -6.07 22.46
CA LYS A 292 14.20 -4.61 22.39
C LYS A 292 12.95 -3.76 22.66
N ALA A 293 11.81 -4.39 22.99
CA ALA A 293 10.51 -3.74 23.19
C ALA A 293 10.09 -2.82 22.02
N LEU A 294 10.31 -3.30 20.79
CA LEU A 294 9.97 -2.61 19.54
C LEU A 294 8.77 -3.27 18.87
N ASP A 295 7.97 -2.50 18.12
CA ASP A 295 6.87 -2.99 17.29
C ASP A 295 7.19 -2.78 15.80
N ALA A 296 7.11 -3.86 15.02
CA ALA A 296 7.26 -3.83 13.57
C ALA A 296 6.66 -5.11 12.92
N ASN A 297 6.21 -4.99 11.67
CA ASN A 297 5.68 -6.13 10.92
C ASN A 297 6.79 -7.14 10.56
N HIS A 298 6.60 -8.42 10.90
CA HIS A 298 7.55 -9.50 10.59
C HIS A 298 6.90 -10.84 10.26
N ASN A 299 7.60 -11.69 9.50
CA ASN A 299 7.18 -13.04 9.12
C ASN A 299 7.79 -14.16 10.00
N THR A 300 8.54 -13.78 11.05
CA THR A 300 9.18 -14.70 12.01
C THR A 300 8.24 -15.19 13.11
N ASP A 301 6.96 -14.81 13.02
CA ASP A 301 5.90 -15.47 13.79
C ASP A 301 5.26 -16.60 12.98
N MET A 302 4.82 -17.63 13.70
CA MET A 302 4.13 -18.79 13.14
C MET A 302 2.89 -19.16 13.98
N GLU A 303 2.47 -18.29 14.91
CA GLU A 303 1.19 -18.44 15.61
C GLU A 303 0.03 -18.09 14.67
N GLU A 304 -1.01 -18.94 14.65
CA GLU A 304 -2.18 -18.74 13.78
C GLU A 304 -3.00 -17.51 14.22
N LEU A 305 -3.19 -16.55 13.32
CA LEU A 305 -4.02 -15.36 13.55
C LEU A 305 -5.51 -15.73 13.48
N LYS A 306 -6.14 -15.87 14.65
CA LYS A 306 -7.46 -16.48 14.89
C LYS A 306 -8.71 -15.67 14.47
N GLU A 307 -8.59 -14.59 13.71
CA GLU A 307 -9.76 -13.81 13.30
C GLU A 307 -10.45 -14.41 12.06
N ASP A 308 -11.74 -14.70 12.18
CA ASP A 308 -12.55 -15.34 11.14
C ASP A 308 -13.01 -14.34 10.06
N LEU A 309 -12.16 -14.22 9.04
CA LEU A 309 -12.36 -13.38 7.87
C LEU A 309 -13.53 -13.81 6.96
N THR A 310 -14.15 -14.98 7.16
CA THR A 310 -15.27 -15.45 6.32
C THR A 310 -16.52 -14.58 6.44
N SER A 311 -16.55 -13.70 7.45
CA SER A 311 -17.63 -12.76 7.76
C SER A 311 -17.64 -11.47 6.90
N GLN A 312 -16.58 -11.16 6.14
CA GLN A 312 -16.45 -9.89 5.41
C GLN A 312 -16.10 -10.05 3.93
N SER A 313 -16.56 -9.10 3.11
CA SER A 313 -16.27 -9.05 1.67
C SER A 313 -15.04 -8.18 1.38
N TYR A 314 -14.00 -8.79 0.80
CA TYR A 314 -12.76 -8.12 0.41
C TYR A 314 -12.67 -7.89 -1.11
N LEU A 315 -11.64 -7.16 -1.51
CA LEU A 315 -11.49 -6.62 -2.86
C LEU A 315 -10.02 -6.90 -3.30
N ILE A 316 -9.77 -7.73 -4.33
CA ILE A 316 -8.42 -8.27 -4.68
C ILE A 316 -7.73 -7.93 -6.10
N VAL A 317 -7.22 -6.70 -6.43
CA VAL A 317 -6.64 -6.21 -7.76
C VAL A 317 -5.58 -7.14 -8.27
N LEU A 318 -5.61 -7.40 -9.58
CA LEU A 318 -4.44 -7.83 -10.31
C LEU A 318 -4.15 -6.82 -11.42
N SER A 319 -3.00 -6.14 -11.34
CA SER A 319 -2.53 -5.17 -12.33
C SER A 319 -1.20 -5.62 -12.92
N ALA A 320 -1.03 -5.41 -14.24
CA ALA A 320 0.16 -5.83 -14.97
C ALA A 320 0.49 -4.84 -16.09
N ALA A 321 1.73 -4.87 -16.57
CA ALA A 321 2.19 -4.02 -17.66
C ALA A 321 1.58 -4.40 -19.04
N ASP A 322 1.12 -5.64 -19.20
CA ASP A 322 0.50 -6.16 -20.42
C ASP A 322 -0.91 -6.74 -20.17
N ARG A 323 -1.78 -6.74 -21.19
CA ARG A 323 -3.16 -7.23 -21.07
C ARG A 323 -3.26 -8.68 -20.63
N ASN A 324 -2.33 -9.53 -21.07
CA ASN A 324 -2.34 -10.95 -20.75
C ASN A 324 -1.77 -11.19 -19.34
N GLY A 325 -1.02 -10.23 -18.78
CA GLY A 325 -0.44 -10.30 -17.45
C GLY A 325 -1.48 -10.30 -16.34
N VAL A 326 -2.58 -9.56 -16.51
CA VAL A 326 -3.73 -9.59 -15.57
C VAL A 326 -4.36 -10.99 -15.56
N GLN A 327 -4.46 -11.66 -16.72
CA GLN A 327 -4.94 -13.04 -16.80
C GLN A 327 -3.97 -14.02 -16.12
N ARG A 328 -2.66 -13.94 -16.40
CA ARG A 328 -1.64 -14.81 -15.76
C ARG A 328 -1.63 -14.66 -14.24
N LEU A 329 -1.77 -13.43 -13.75
CA LEU A 329 -1.94 -13.17 -12.32
C LEU A 329 -3.24 -13.79 -11.79
N ASN A 330 -4.37 -13.61 -12.48
CA ASN A 330 -5.66 -14.17 -12.07
C ASN A 330 -5.62 -15.70 -11.98
N GLU A 331 -5.00 -16.37 -12.94
CA GLU A 331 -4.79 -17.83 -12.92
C GLU A 331 -3.92 -18.24 -11.71
N SER A 332 -2.85 -17.50 -11.42
CA SER A 332 -1.96 -17.78 -10.28
C SER A 332 -2.65 -17.58 -8.92
N TYR A 333 -3.39 -16.48 -8.73
CA TYR A 333 -4.10 -16.20 -7.47
C TYR A 333 -5.31 -17.12 -7.25
N ASN A 334 -6.07 -17.46 -8.30
CA ASN A 334 -7.15 -18.45 -8.17
C ASN A 334 -6.59 -19.84 -7.79
N LYS A 335 -5.41 -20.21 -8.30
CA LYS A 335 -4.73 -21.43 -7.84
C LYS A 335 -4.33 -21.34 -6.36
N PHE A 336 -3.69 -20.25 -5.96
CA PHE A 336 -3.24 -20.03 -4.58
C PHE A 336 -4.41 -20.12 -3.57
N PHE A 337 -5.53 -19.44 -3.84
CA PHE A 337 -6.73 -19.49 -2.98
C PHE A 337 -7.55 -20.78 -3.10
N ALA A 338 -7.31 -21.63 -4.10
CA ALA A 338 -7.89 -22.96 -4.19
C ALA A 338 -7.07 -24.01 -3.40
N GLU A 339 -5.75 -23.82 -3.31
CA GLU A 339 -4.84 -24.72 -2.58
C GLU A 339 -4.75 -24.39 -1.08
N ARG A 340 -5.15 -23.17 -0.65
CA ARG A 340 -5.25 -22.77 0.76
C ARG A 340 -6.41 -21.80 1.02
N PRO A 341 -7.10 -21.88 2.18
CA PRO A 341 -7.98 -20.81 2.62
C PRO A 341 -7.17 -19.54 2.93
N LEU A 342 -7.76 -18.38 2.63
CA LEU A 342 -7.21 -17.04 2.92
C LEU A 342 -6.83 -16.88 4.40
N GLN A 343 -5.66 -16.32 4.68
CA GLN A 343 -5.20 -15.99 6.03
C GLN A 343 -4.92 -14.49 6.19
N ASN A 344 -5.00 -14.00 7.43
CA ASN A 344 -4.76 -12.58 7.78
C ASN A 344 -3.40 -12.03 7.29
N SER A 345 -2.39 -12.89 7.16
CA SER A 345 -1.08 -12.55 6.59
C SER A 345 -1.16 -12.07 5.14
N ASP A 346 -2.07 -12.64 4.35
CA ASP A 346 -2.15 -12.40 2.90
C ASP A 346 -2.67 -10.98 2.59
N ILE A 347 -3.45 -10.41 3.52
CA ILE A 347 -4.05 -9.07 3.42
C ILE A 347 -3.04 -7.94 3.72
N LYS A 348 -1.91 -8.24 4.38
CA LYS A 348 -0.85 -7.24 4.61
C LYS A 348 -0.14 -6.79 3.33
N LEU A 349 -0.25 -7.56 2.24
CA LEU A 349 0.13 -7.11 0.91
C LEU A 349 -0.93 -6.11 0.40
N GLN A 350 -0.56 -4.83 0.28
CA GLN A 350 -1.54 -3.76 0.00
C GLN A 350 -1.88 -3.57 -1.49
N ARG A 351 -3.11 -3.06 -1.70
CA ARG A 351 -3.73 -2.51 -2.95
C ARG A 351 -4.28 -3.53 -3.95
N PHE A 352 -5.55 -3.85 -3.72
CA PHE A 352 -6.30 -4.89 -4.39
C PHE A 352 -7.87 -4.51 -4.40
N PHE A 353 -8.97 -4.68 -5.25
CA PHE A 353 -9.58 -4.93 -6.66
C PHE A 353 -9.90 -6.25 -7.50
N ILE A 354 -10.53 -7.30 -6.95
CA ILE A 354 -11.28 -8.45 -7.59
C ILE A 354 -12.53 -8.65 -6.74
N ILE A 355 -13.67 -9.01 -7.35
CA ILE A 355 -14.91 -9.35 -6.66
C ILE A 355 -15.17 -10.85 -6.82
N PHE A 356 -15.29 -11.57 -5.70
CA PHE A 356 -15.55 -13.02 -5.72
C PHE A 356 -17.05 -13.29 -5.96
N GLY A 357 -17.45 -13.37 -7.23
CA GLY A 357 -18.88 -13.34 -7.62
C GLY A 357 -19.26 -14.21 -8.83
N GLN A 358 -18.68 -15.40 -8.94
CA GLN A 358 -19.03 -16.48 -9.91
C GLN A 358 -19.17 -16.14 -11.41
N ARG A 359 -18.79 -14.93 -11.87
CA ARG A 359 -18.81 -14.56 -13.29
C ARG A 359 -17.51 -13.89 -13.70
N THR A 360 -16.82 -14.50 -14.66
CA THR A 360 -15.59 -14.01 -15.28
C THR A 360 -15.82 -12.62 -15.89
N LEU A 361 -15.21 -11.59 -15.32
CA LEU A 361 -15.24 -10.24 -15.89
C LEU A 361 -14.31 -10.15 -17.09
N SER A 362 -14.84 -9.67 -18.21
CA SER A 362 -14.07 -9.40 -19.43
C SER A 362 -13.11 -8.23 -19.19
N ALA A 363 -11.84 -8.40 -19.55
CA ALA A 363 -10.81 -7.38 -19.39
C ALA A 363 -11.01 -6.21 -20.36
N SER A 364 -11.72 -5.18 -19.91
CA SER A 364 -11.90 -3.93 -20.64
C SER A 364 -10.58 -3.15 -20.75
N ALA A 365 -10.33 -2.56 -21.92
CA ALA A 365 -9.08 -1.85 -22.20
C ALA A 365 -9.09 -0.44 -21.60
N PHE A 366 -8.57 -0.29 -20.37
CA PHE A 366 -8.40 1.01 -19.73
C PHE A 366 -7.49 1.93 -20.56
N ARG A 367 -7.95 3.17 -20.81
CA ARG A 367 -7.08 4.26 -21.26
C ARG A 367 -6.34 4.85 -20.05
N ARG A 368 -5.05 5.09 -20.18
CA ARG A 368 -4.22 5.75 -19.17
C ARG A 368 -4.48 7.26 -19.16
N SER A 369 -5.52 7.70 -18.46
CA SER A 369 -5.62 9.11 -18.07
C SER A 369 -4.67 9.38 -16.89
N LYS A 370 -4.15 10.62 -16.78
CA LYS A 370 -3.39 11.05 -15.59
C LYS A 370 -4.30 11.45 -14.43
N GLU A 371 -5.49 11.98 -14.74
CA GLU A 371 -6.52 12.39 -13.79
C GLU A 371 -7.89 11.89 -14.29
N LEU A 372 -8.82 11.61 -13.39
CA LEU A 372 -10.18 11.15 -13.72
C LEU A 372 -11.20 12.09 -13.08
N ASP A 373 -11.71 13.04 -13.86
CA ASP A 373 -12.81 13.93 -13.44
C ASP A 373 -14.13 13.15 -13.41
N LEU A 374 -14.36 12.47 -12.29
CA LEU A 374 -15.57 11.70 -12.04
C LEU A 374 -16.78 12.63 -11.94
N SER A 375 -17.79 12.38 -12.77
CA SER A 375 -19.10 13.05 -12.70
C SER A 375 -20.12 12.08 -12.11
N PHE A 376 -20.85 12.48 -11.07
CA PHE A 376 -21.89 11.65 -10.46
C PHE A 376 -23.27 12.10 -10.94
N CYS A 377 -23.95 11.23 -11.71
CA CYS A 377 -25.36 11.40 -12.08
C CYS A 377 -26.25 10.58 -11.14
N VAL A 378 -27.04 11.25 -10.32
CA VAL A 378 -27.87 10.65 -9.28
C VAL A 378 -29.31 10.52 -9.78
N TYR A 379 -29.67 9.32 -10.25
CA TYR A 379 -30.98 9.03 -10.81
C TYR A 379 -31.99 8.59 -9.73
N TRP A 380 -33.24 9.02 -9.86
CA TRP A 380 -34.36 8.35 -9.21
C TRP A 380 -34.62 6.96 -9.84
N SER A 381 -34.96 5.98 -9.00
CA SER A 381 -35.43 4.65 -9.44
C SER A 381 -36.66 4.23 -8.65
N ARG A 382 -37.57 3.53 -9.32
CA ARG A 382 -38.77 2.90 -8.74
C ARG A 382 -38.44 1.66 -7.91
N ARG A 383 -37.32 1.01 -8.22
CA ARG A 383 -36.85 -0.21 -7.55
C ARG A 383 -35.39 -0.04 -7.18
N PRO A 384 -35.05 -0.03 -5.88
CA PRO A 384 -33.65 -0.08 -5.44
C PRO A 384 -33.05 -1.49 -5.52
N VAL A 385 -33.90 -2.53 -5.62
CA VAL A 385 -33.51 -3.94 -5.65
C VAL A 385 -33.56 -4.49 -7.08
N ALA A 386 -32.61 -5.33 -7.45
CA ALA A 386 -32.52 -5.93 -8.79
C ALA A 386 -33.61 -7.00 -9.01
N GLU A 387 -34.30 -6.95 -10.16
CA GLU A 387 -35.51 -7.75 -10.43
C GLU A 387 -35.30 -9.28 -10.60
N ASN A 388 -34.12 -9.82 -10.27
CA ASN A 388 -33.73 -11.19 -10.63
C ASN A 388 -33.03 -11.99 -9.50
N GLY A 389 -33.24 -11.64 -8.23
CA GLY A 389 -32.90 -12.49 -7.07
C GLY A 389 -31.41 -12.85 -6.88
N GLY A 390 -30.50 -12.21 -7.63
CA GLY A 390 -29.06 -12.39 -7.44
C GLY A 390 -28.63 -11.71 -6.15
N ARG A 391 -27.93 -12.43 -5.27
CA ARG A 391 -27.27 -11.83 -4.09
C ARG A 391 -26.41 -10.65 -4.55
N VAL A 392 -26.64 -9.49 -3.96
CA VAL A 392 -25.80 -8.30 -4.19
C VAL A 392 -25.18 -7.91 -2.86
N ASP A 393 -24.07 -8.56 -2.52
CA ASP A 393 -23.35 -8.32 -1.27
C ASP A 393 -22.79 -6.88 -1.19
N ALA A 394 -22.66 -6.20 -2.33
CA ALA A 394 -22.38 -4.77 -2.40
C ALA A 394 -23.57 -3.87 -1.98
N ILE A 395 -24.82 -4.33 -2.11
CA ILE A 395 -26.01 -3.59 -1.64
C ILE A 395 -26.35 -3.96 -0.19
N SER A 396 -26.03 -5.18 0.30
CA SER A 396 -26.18 -5.48 1.73
C SER A 396 -25.30 -4.61 2.62
N VAL A 397 -24.09 -4.23 2.15
CA VAL A 397 -23.24 -3.21 2.80
C VAL A 397 -23.91 -1.82 2.84
N VAL A 398 -24.73 -1.47 1.83
CA VAL A 398 -25.47 -0.21 1.80
C VAL A 398 -26.71 -0.28 2.71
N PHE A 399 -27.44 -1.40 2.71
CA PHE A 399 -28.61 -1.63 3.57
C PHE A 399 -28.24 -1.67 5.05
N ASN A 400 -27.11 -2.28 5.40
CA ASN A 400 -26.60 -2.40 6.77
C ASN A 400 -25.65 -1.23 7.13
N SER A 401 -25.87 -0.04 6.56
CA SER A 401 -25.04 1.12 6.83
C SER A 401 -25.67 2.05 7.87
N GLU A 402 -24.81 2.66 8.69
CA GLU A 402 -25.10 3.74 9.63
C GLU A 402 -25.98 4.85 8.98
N SER A 403 -25.76 5.18 7.71
CA SER A 403 -26.56 6.15 6.96
C SER A 403 -28.01 5.71 6.73
N ILE A 404 -28.32 4.40 6.67
CA ILE A 404 -29.69 3.88 6.61
C ILE A 404 -30.35 3.87 7.99
N GLU A 405 -29.66 3.42 9.04
CA GLU A 405 -30.15 3.47 10.42
C GLU A 405 -30.52 4.91 10.83
N GLN A 406 -29.63 5.86 10.52
CA GLN A 406 -29.84 7.30 10.72
C GLN A 406 -31.00 7.85 9.87
N SER A 407 -31.16 7.38 8.63
CA SER A 407 -32.31 7.74 7.79
C SER A 407 -33.64 7.21 8.35
N ALA A 408 -33.64 5.98 8.85
CA ALA A 408 -34.80 5.36 9.49
C ALA A 408 -35.19 6.11 10.76
N GLN A 409 -34.20 6.52 11.56
CA GLN A 409 -34.46 7.35 12.74
C GLN A 409 -35.05 8.71 12.37
N TYR A 410 -34.48 9.42 11.39
CA TYR A 410 -35.02 10.70 10.94
C TYR A 410 -36.44 10.60 10.36
N LEU A 411 -36.80 9.48 9.71
CA LEU A 411 -38.18 9.23 9.28
C LEU A 411 -39.11 9.02 10.49
N ARG A 412 -38.69 8.25 11.50
CA ARG A 412 -39.45 8.07 12.75
C ARG A 412 -39.64 9.41 13.49
N ASP A 413 -38.59 10.23 13.58
CA ASP A 413 -38.61 11.54 14.27
C ASP A 413 -39.55 12.56 13.62
N ILE A 414 -39.75 12.51 12.29
CA ILE A 414 -40.70 13.39 11.56
C ILE A 414 -42.11 12.79 11.42
N GLY A 415 -42.39 11.68 12.11
CA GLY A 415 -43.73 11.07 12.17
C GLY A 415 -44.08 10.17 10.99
N CYS A 416 -43.11 9.48 10.39
CA CYS A 416 -43.36 8.47 9.36
C CYS A 416 -44.20 7.30 9.93
N SER A 417 -45.25 6.92 9.21
CA SER A 417 -46.20 5.87 9.62
C SER A 417 -45.73 4.44 9.33
N TRP A 418 -44.57 4.28 8.69
CA TRP A 418 -43.95 3.02 8.31
C TRP A 418 -42.44 3.06 8.59
N ASP A 419 -41.84 1.89 8.77
CA ASP A 419 -40.41 1.76 9.08
C ASP A 419 -39.57 1.49 7.81
N LEU A 420 -38.47 2.23 7.67
CA LEU A 420 -37.61 2.21 6.49
C LEU A 420 -36.90 0.88 6.29
N GLU A 421 -36.32 0.35 7.36
CA GLU A 421 -35.54 -0.89 7.32
C GLU A 421 -36.43 -2.10 7.01
N THR A 422 -37.68 -2.05 7.47
CA THR A 422 -38.72 -3.04 7.18
C THR A 422 -39.18 -2.96 5.72
N GLU A 423 -39.50 -1.77 5.21
CA GLU A 423 -40.03 -1.60 3.84
C GLU A 423 -38.97 -1.89 2.77
N ILE A 424 -37.70 -1.53 2.99
CA ILE A 424 -36.57 -1.85 2.09
C ILE A 424 -36.41 -3.36 1.88
N LYS A 425 -36.76 -4.18 2.88
CA LYS A 425 -36.58 -5.64 2.88
C LYS A 425 -37.76 -6.41 2.23
N LYS A 426 -38.82 -5.72 1.78
CA LYS A 426 -39.99 -6.37 1.15
C LYS A 426 -39.79 -6.62 -0.33
N GLU A 427 -40.06 -7.84 -0.76
CA GLU A 427 -39.96 -8.29 -2.15
C GLU A 427 -41.33 -8.63 -2.77
N GLY A 428 -41.34 -8.90 -4.07
CA GLY A 428 -42.50 -9.45 -4.78
C GLY A 428 -43.76 -8.58 -4.67
N SER A 429 -44.84 -9.18 -4.17
CA SER A 429 -46.16 -8.57 -3.98
C SER A 429 -46.35 -7.86 -2.64
N GLU A 430 -45.40 -7.96 -1.71
CA GLU A 430 -45.46 -7.27 -0.41
C GLU A 430 -44.82 -5.87 -0.46
N SER A 431 -44.00 -5.62 -1.48
CA SER A 431 -43.22 -4.39 -1.67
C SER A 431 -44.08 -3.23 -2.17
N ARG A 432 -44.14 -2.13 -1.41
CA ARG A 432 -44.94 -0.93 -1.77
C ARG A 432 -44.15 0.12 -2.57
N VAL A 433 -42.97 -0.22 -3.08
CA VAL A 433 -42.02 0.72 -3.70
C VAL A 433 -42.48 1.43 -4.99
N ASP A 434 -43.59 1.00 -5.60
CA ASP A 434 -44.24 1.75 -6.70
C ASP A 434 -45.20 2.86 -6.19
N GLU A 435 -45.53 2.91 -4.89
CA GLU A 435 -46.41 3.94 -4.30
C GLU A 435 -45.66 5.29 -4.07
N PRO A 436 -46.29 6.46 -4.30
CA PRO A 436 -45.65 7.76 -4.08
C PRO A 436 -45.11 7.99 -2.66
N GLU A 437 -45.84 7.56 -1.63
CA GLU A 437 -45.47 7.71 -0.21
C GLU A 437 -44.30 6.82 0.23
N ILE A 438 -43.90 5.83 -0.58
CA ILE A 438 -42.81 4.89 -0.30
C ILE A 438 -41.63 5.09 -1.25
N SER A 439 -41.90 5.19 -2.56
CA SER A 439 -40.90 5.24 -3.63
C SER A 439 -39.79 6.29 -3.42
N GLN A 440 -40.16 7.54 -3.16
CA GLN A 440 -39.21 8.64 -3.00
C GLN A 440 -38.53 8.66 -1.62
N PRO A 441 -39.26 8.44 -0.49
CA PRO A 441 -38.63 8.41 0.83
C PRO A 441 -37.79 7.16 1.09
N VAL A 442 -37.93 6.08 0.29
CA VAL A 442 -37.01 4.94 0.27
C VAL A 442 -35.78 5.19 -0.63
N SER A 443 -35.94 5.79 -1.82
CA SER A 443 -34.80 5.95 -2.74
C SER A 443 -33.74 6.95 -2.23
N CYS A 444 -34.16 8.01 -1.52
CA CYS A 444 -33.25 9.03 -1.02
C CYS A 444 -32.25 8.51 0.05
N PRO A 445 -32.68 7.80 1.12
CA PRO A 445 -31.76 7.10 2.04
C PRO A 445 -30.68 6.27 1.36
N LEU A 446 -31.05 5.53 0.32
CA LEU A 446 -30.14 4.64 -0.39
C LEU A 446 -29.13 5.39 -1.26
N GLN A 447 -29.56 6.48 -1.90
CA GLN A 447 -28.65 7.42 -2.58
C GLN A 447 -27.71 8.12 -1.59
N ILE A 448 -28.19 8.48 -0.40
CA ILE A 448 -27.39 9.06 0.70
C ILE A 448 -26.34 8.07 1.20
N ALA A 449 -26.73 6.82 1.49
CA ALA A 449 -25.83 5.77 1.92
C ALA A 449 -24.76 5.43 0.86
N LEU A 450 -25.10 5.47 -0.42
CA LEU A 450 -24.13 5.38 -1.52
C LEU A 450 -23.16 6.57 -1.55
N VAL A 451 -23.65 7.82 -1.41
CA VAL A 451 -22.81 9.02 -1.32
C VAL A 451 -21.84 8.95 -0.13
N ASP A 452 -22.29 8.46 1.02
CA ASP A 452 -21.46 8.35 2.22
C ASP A 452 -20.47 7.18 2.14
N LEU A 453 -20.83 6.07 1.52
CA LEU A 453 -19.89 4.99 1.19
C LEU A 453 -18.76 5.50 0.29
N LEU A 454 -19.10 6.30 -0.73
CA LEU A 454 -18.14 6.90 -1.66
C LEU A 454 -17.21 7.91 -0.95
N ASP A 455 -17.73 8.76 -0.06
CA ASP A 455 -16.87 9.65 0.75
C ASP A 455 -16.01 8.89 1.77
N ARG A 456 -16.51 7.79 2.37
CA ARG A 456 -15.70 6.91 3.25
C ARG A 456 -14.47 6.37 2.49
N ILE A 457 -14.63 5.88 1.27
CA ILE A 457 -13.51 5.45 0.39
C ILE A 457 -12.79 6.60 -0.33
N LYS A 458 -13.09 7.86 0.00
CA LYS A 458 -12.51 9.10 -0.55
C LYS A 458 -12.69 9.30 -2.06
N LEU A 459 -13.70 8.66 -2.65
CA LEU A 459 -14.10 8.89 -4.04
C LEU A 459 -15.12 10.04 -4.09
N ARG A 460 -14.72 11.19 -4.66
CA ARG A 460 -15.57 12.39 -4.78
C ARG A 460 -15.76 12.80 -6.24
N PRO A 461 -16.92 13.35 -6.59
CA PRO A 461 -17.15 13.86 -7.94
C PRO A 461 -16.52 15.25 -8.12
N ALA A 462 -16.02 15.53 -9.33
CA ALA A 462 -15.70 16.87 -9.80
C ALA A 462 -16.95 17.71 -10.09
N ILE A 463 -18.09 17.06 -10.38
CA ILE A 463 -19.41 17.69 -10.54
C ILE A 463 -20.53 16.66 -10.31
N VAL A 464 -21.63 17.09 -9.69
CA VAL A 464 -22.82 16.26 -9.45
C VAL A 464 -24.05 16.78 -10.20
N LEU A 465 -24.88 15.88 -10.69
CA LEU A 465 -26.14 16.14 -11.40
C LEU A 465 -27.23 15.20 -10.85
N GLY A 466 -28.45 15.69 -10.71
CA GLY A 466 -29.60 14.86 -10.32
C GLY A 466 -30.44 14.36 -11.51
N HIS A 467 -31.60 13.79 -11.19
CA HIS A 467 -32.74 13.68 -12.09
C HIS A 467 -34.02 13.78 -11.25
N SER A 468 -34.74 14.90 -11.35
CA SER A 468 -35.93 15.22 -10.54
C SER A 468 -35.63 15.08 -9.03
N SER A 469 -36.24 14.11 -8.33
CA SER A 469 -35.97 13.82 -6.91
C SER A 469 -34.54 13.33 -6.62
N GLY A 470 -33.79 12.88 -7.64
CA GLY A 470 -32.36 12.60 -7.52
C GLY A 470 -31.51 13.84 -7.19
N GLU A 471 -32.02 15.06 -7.44
CA GLU A 471 -31.35 16.29 -7.01
C GLU A 471 -31.19 16.40 -5.49
N VAL A 472 -32.06 15.75 -4.70
CA VAL A 472 -32.00 15.80 -3.23
C VAL A 472 -30.69 15.16 -2.74
N ALA A 473 -30.34 13.98 -3.26
CA ALA A 473 -29.08 13.33 -2.94
C ALA A 473 -27.87 13.99 -3.65
N ALA A 474 -28.06 14.64 -4.81
CA ALA A 474 -27.02 15.48 -5.40
C ALA A 474 -26.66 16.69 -4.52
N ALA A 475 -27.66 17.38 -3.96
CA ALA A 475 -27.49 18.50 -3.03
C ALA A 475 -26.86 18.05 -1.69
N TYR A 476 -27.14 16.83 -1.23
CA TYR A 476 -26.47 16.21 -0.09
C TYR A 476 -25.01 15.83 -0.37
N CYS A 477 -24.72 15.31 -1.57
CA CYS A 477 -23.35 15.03 -2.03
C CYS A 477 -22.51 16.32 -2.15
N LYS A 478 -23.11 17.38 -2.68
CA LYS A 478 -22.56 18.75 -2.67
C LYS A 478 -22.26 19.26 -1.25
N GLY A 479 -23.03 18.78 -0.26
CA GLY A 479 -23.04 19.29 1.11
C GLY A 479 -23.84 20.59 1.28
N ALA A 480 -24.68 20.94 0.31
CA ALA A 480 -25.55 22.11 0.39
C ALA A 480 -26.72 21.91 1.36
N ILE A 481 -27.20 20.67 1.50
CA ILE A 481 -28.26 20.30 2.45
C ILE A 481 -27.81 19.14 3.37
N SER A 482 -28.31 19.14 4.60
CA SER A 482 -28.03 18.13 5.62
C SER A 482 -28.76 16.81 5.32
N HIS A 483 -28.34 15.73 5.99
CA HIS A 483 -28.98 14.42 5.91
C HIS A 483 -30.46 14.49 6.33
N LEU A 484 -30.76 15.07 7.49
CA LEU A 484 -32.13 15.28 7.96
C LEU A 484 -32.95 16.14 6.99
N SER A 485 -32.37 17.19 6.40
CA SER A 485 -33.07 18.01 5.41
C SER A 485 -33.36 17.24 4.12
N ALA A 486 -32.42 16.43 3.63
CA ALA A 486 -32.63 15.55 2.48
C ALA A 486 -33.76 14.54 2.72
N ILE A 487 -33.78 13.90 3.90
CA ILE A 487 -34.87 12.99 4.31
C ILE A 487 -36.22 13.70 4.38
N LYS A 488 -36.29 14.90 4.98
CA LYS A 488 -37.52 15.72 5.01
C LYS A 488 -38.01 16.06 3.60
N ILE A 489 -37.14 16.53 2.72
CA ILE A 489 -37.48 16.88 1.33
C ILE A 489 -38.03 15.65 0.61
N ALA A 490 -37.37 14.49 0.71
CA ALA A 490 -37.84 13.25 0.11
C ALA A 490 -39.19 12.77 0.71
N TYR A 491 -39.34 12.81 2.04
CA TYR A 491 -40.55 12.40 2.75
C TYR A 491 -41.77 13.23 2.35
N TYR A 492 -41.70 14.56 2.46
CA TYR A 492 -42.82 15.42 2.13
C TYR A 492 -43.11 15.46 0.62
N ARG A 493 -42.10 15.29 -0.26
CA ARG A 493 -42.33 15.08 -1.70
C ARG A 493 -43.07 13.77 -1.99
N GLY A 494 -42.78 12.70 -1.25
CA GLY A 494 -43.50 11.44 -1.32
C GLY A 494 -44.97 11.58 -0.89
N LEU A 495 -45.22 12.24 0.24
CA LEU A 495 -46.58 12.53 0.71
C LEU A 495 -47.36 13.44 -0.23
N GLY A 496 -46.74 14.48 -0.80
CA GLY A 496 -47.36 15.35 -1.80
C GLY A 496 -47.71 14.61 -3.09
N GLY A 497 -46.84 13.67 -3.51
CA GLY A 497 -47.17 12.72 -4.58
C GLY A 497 -48.35 11.82 -4.23
N ALA A 498 -48.42 11.31 -2.99
CA ALA A 498 -49.53 10.48 -2.53
C ALA A 498 -50.86 11.25 -2.46
N ALA A 499 -50.82 12.54 -2.09
CA ALA A 499 -51.96 13.43 -2.17
C ALA A 499 -52.42 13.66 -3.62
N ALA A 500 -51.49 13.96 -4.55
CA ALA A 500 -51.81 14.10 -5.97
C ALA A 500 -52.38 12.82 -6.60
N SER A 501 -51.95 11.64 -6.14
CA SER A 501 -52.51 10.35 -6.58
C SER A 501 -53.92 10.04 -6.07
N ARG A 502 -54.51 10.94 -5.28
CA ARG A 502 -55.87 10.86 -4.71
C ARG A 502 -56.76 12.02 -5.21
N ASP A 503 -56.29 12.80 -6.19
CA ASP A 503 -57.07 13.83 -6.88
C ASP A 503 -58.19 13.18 -7.73
N PRO A 504 -59.43 13.72 -7.73
CA PRO A 504 -60.52 13.24 -8.59
C PRO A 504 -60.23 13.26 -10.10
N ILE A 505 -59.27 14.06 -10.56
CA ILE A 505 -58.78 14.07 -11.96
C ILE A 505 -57.57 13.15 -12.04
N GLU A 506 -57.76 11.96 -12.63
CA GLU A 506 -56.67 11.00 -12.87
C GLU A 506 -55.57 11.61 -13.74
N ARG A 507 -54.32 11.55 -13.25
CA ARG A 507 -53.15 12.08 -13.95
C ARG A 507 -52.04 11.05 -14.01
N SER A 508 -51.24 11.10 -15.07
CA SER A 508 -50.15 10.16 -15.28
C SER A 508 -48.97 10.78 -16.03
N MET A 509 -48.06 9.93 -16.50
CA MET A 509 -46.89 10.27 -17.30
C MET A 509 -46.69 9.25 -18.41
N MET A 510 -46.15 9.68 -19.56
CA MET A 510 -45.87 8.81 -20.70
C MET A 510 -44.49 9.09 -21.28
N SER A 511 -43.66 8.04 -21.45
CA SER A 511 -42.40 8.14 -22.18
C SER A 511 -42.64 7.93 -23.67
N VAL A 512 -42.12 8.84 -24.50
CA VAL A 512 -42.32 8.92 -25.94
C VAL A 512 -40.96 8.94 -26.64
N ARG A 513 -40.79 8.14 -27.69
CA ARG A 513 -39.55 8.05 -28.46
C ARG A 513 -39.49 9.10 -29.58
N LEU A 514 -39.46 10.37 -29.20
CA LEU A 514 -39.42 11.55 -30.07
C LEU A 514 -38.50 12.63 -29.49
N SER A 515 -38.22 13.70 -30.24
CA SER A 515 -37.53 14.89 -29.72
C SER A 515 -38.48 15.80 -28.93
N GLU A 516 -37.92 16.77 -28.20
CA GLU A 516 -38.70 17.82 -27.52
C GLU A 516 -39.61 18.59 -28.50
N ALA A 517 -39.10 18.93 -29.69
CA ALA A 517 -39.85 19.68 -30.70
C ALA A 517 -41.03 18.87 -31.29
N ASP A 518 -40.81 17.60 -31.62
CA ASP A 518 -41.87 16.75 -32.20
C ASP A 518 -42.97 16.48 -31.16
N VAL A 519 -42.61 16.33 -29.88
CA VAL A 519 -43.59 16.20 -28.80
C VAL A 519 -44.36 17.50 -28.60
N ILE A 520 -43.71 18.66 -28.58
CA ILE A 520 -44.41 19.95 -28.46
C ILE A 520 -45.39 20.16 -29.63
N ALA A 521 -45.01 19.81 -30.86
CA ALA A 521 -45.93 19.86 -32.00
C ALA A 521 -47.12 18.89 -31.83
N ALA A 522 -46.88 17.65 -31.38
CA ALA A 522 -47.96 16.68 -31.11
C ALA A 522 -48.85 17.07 -29.92
N LEU A 523 -48.34 17.81 -28.93
CA LEU A 523 -49.17 18.43 -27.89
C LEU A 523 -50.04 19.54 -28.49
N GLN A 524 -49.49 20.40 -29.34
CA GLN A 524 -50.24 21.47 -30.01
C GLN A 524 -51.33 20.96 -30.96
N GLU A 525 -51.20 19.75 -31.54
CA GLU A 525 -52.27 19.09 -32.31
C GLU A 525 -53.54 18.78 -31.46
N ILE A 526 -53.42 18.69 -30.13
CA ILE A 526 -54.50 18.26 -29.21
C ILE A 526 -54.91 19.40 -28.26
N SER A 527 -53.94 20.11 -27.68
CA SER A 527 -54.09 21.05 -26.56
C SER A 527 -54.58 22.45 -26.94
N ILE A 528 -55.24 22.60 -28.11
CA ILE A 528 -55.73 23.90 -28.60
C ILE A 528 -56.79 24.49 -27.65
N GLU A 529 -57.59 23.64 -27.00
CA GLU A 529 -58.58 24.06 -25.99
C GLU A 529 -58.18 23.74 -24.54
N VAL A 530 -57.13 22.94 -24.29
CA VAL A 530 -56.78 22.46 -22.93
C VAL A 530 -55.26 22.49 -22.66
N HIS A 531 -54.82 23.42 -21.80
CA HIS A 531 -53.42 23.60 -21.39
C HIS A 531 -53.01 22.67 -20.23
N ASP A 532 -53.13 21.36 -20.44
CA ASP A 532 -53.07 20.33 -19.39
C ASP A 532 -51.97 19.28 -19.62
N LEU A 533 -51.57 19.06 -20.87
CA LEU A 533 -50.42 18.22 -21.20
C LEU A 533 -49.12 19.04 -21.26
N HIS A 534 -48.08 18.52 -20.61
CA HIS A 534 -46.77 19.17 -20.51
C HIS A 534 -45.63 18.21 -20.85
N VAL A 535 -44.51 18.77 -21.34
CA VAL A 535 -43.21 18.07 -21.34
C VAL A 535 -42.67 18.08 -19.91
N ALA A 536 -42.39 16.91 -19.36
CA ALA A 536 -41.98 16.70 -17.96
C ALA A 536 -40.49 16.35 -17.81
N CYS A 537 -39.92 15.59 -18.76
CA CYS A 537 -38.49 15.24 -18.76
C CYS A 537 -37.93 15.14 -20.19
N ILE A 538 -36.71 15.61 -20.42
CA ILE A 538 -35.98 15.48 -21.69
C ILE A 538 -34.78 14.56 -21.44
N ASN A 539 -35.02 13.25 -21.50
CA ASN A 539 -34.09 12.21 -21.05
C ASN A 539 -33.01 11.88 -22.08
N SER A 540 -33.33 12.02 -23.37
CA SER A 540 -32.36 11.98 -24.47
C SER A 540 -32.86 12.81 -25.66
N PRO A 541 -32.03 13.07 -26.70
CA PRO A 541 -32.48 13.72 -27.94
C PRO A 541 -33.62 13.00 -28.68
N THR A 542 -33.95 11.77 -28.30
CA THR A 542 -35.03 10.94 -28.86
C THR A 542 -35.86 10.23 -27.77
N ASN A 543 -35.83 10.72 -26.52
CA ASN A 543 -36.70 10.25 -25.45
C ASN A 543 -37.16 11.41 -24.57
N VAL A 544 -38.45 11.70 -24.64
CA VAL A 544 -39.14 12.70 -23.83
C VAL A 544 -40.16 12.00 -22.94
N THR A 545 -40.46 12.58 -21.78
CA THR A 545 -41.58 12.18 -20.93
C THR A 545 -42.61 13.30 -20.91
N THR A 546 -43.86 13.00 -21.21
CA THR A 546 -45.00 13.92 -21.01
C THR A 546 -45.75 13.61 -19.72
N ALA A 547 -46.50 14.58 -19.20
CA ALA A 547 -47.33 14.45 -18.01
C ALA A 547 -48.60 15.33 -18.12
N GLY A 548 -49.68 14.93 -17.44
CA GLY A 548 -50.97 15.62 -17.45
C GLY A 548 -52.13 14.68 -17.10
N ASP A 549 -53.37 15.09 -17.41
CA ASP A 549 -54.57 14.23 -17.38
C ASP A 549 -54.39 12.91 -18.14
N ASP A 550 -54.95 11.84 -17.58
CA ASP A 550 -54.82 10.49 -18.12
C ASP A 550 -55.57 10.30 -19.45
N GLY A 551 -56.77 10.87 -19.58
CA GLY A 551 -57.58 10.86 -20.79
C GLY A 551 -56.89 11.56 -21.97
N HIS A 552 -56.34 12.75 -21.74
CA HIS A 552 -55.56 13.48 -22.73
C HIS A 552 -54.26 12.74 -23.09
N LEU A 553 -53.58 12.10 -22.13
CA LEU A 553 -52.43 11.23 -22.41
C LEU A 553 -52.82 9.97 -23.23
N ASN A 554 -53.98 9.38 -22.98
CA ASN A 554 -54.49 8.24 -23.75
C ASN A 554 -54.84 8.64 -25.20
N ALA A 555 -55.43 9.83 -25.40
CA ALA A 555 -55.69 10.39 -26.73
C ALA A 555 -54.38 10.66 -27.50
N LEU A 556 -53.40 11.29 -26.85
CA LEU A 556 -52.05 11.50 -27.41
C LEU A 556 -51.37 10.16 -27.76
N LYS A 557 -51.52 9.14 -26.91
CA LYS A 557 -50.98 7.80 -27.19
C LYS A 557 -51.63 7.20 -28.44
N ALA A 558 -52.94 7.32 -28.61
CA ALA A 558 -53.63 6.81 -29.79
C ALA A 558 -53.12 7.46 -31.09
N ILE A 559 -52.79 8.75 -31.08
CA ILE A 559 -52.17 9.44 -32.21
C ILE A 559 -50.75 8.92 -32.46
N PHE A 560 -49.94 8.69 -31.41
CA PHE A 560 -48.61 8.10 -31.57
C PHE A 560 -48.66 6.65 -32.09
N ASP A 561 -49.59 5.83 -31.61
CA ASP A 561 -49.80 4.46 -32.07
C ASP A 561 -50.18 4.43 -33.57
N GLN A 562 -51.07 5.32 -34.01
CA GLN A 562 -51.40 5.50 -35.44
C GLN A 562 -50.19 5.98 -36.27
N LYS A 563 -49.38 6.90 -35.73
CA LYS A 563 -48.13 7.38 -36.34
C LYS A 563 -46.96 6.39 -36.19
N GLY A 564 -47.19 5.14 -35.73
CA GLY A 564 -46.16 4.10 -35.54
C GLY A 564 -45.07 4.46 -34.51
N THR A 565 -45.31 5.46 -33.67
CA THR A 565 -44.36 6.05 -32.73
C THR A 565 -44.43 5.33 -31.39
N PHE A 566 -43.28 4.90 -30.86
CA PHE A 566 -43.24 4.22 -29.56
C PHE A 566 -43.58 5.19 -28.42
N ALA A 567 -44.73 4.97 -27.78
CA ALA A 567 -45.19 5.68 -26.60
C ALA A 567 -45.68 4.69 -25.51
N ARG A 568 -45.21 4.87 -24.28
CA ARG A 568 -45.49 3.97 -23.14
C ARG A 568 -45.84 4.77 -21.88
N LYS A 569 -47.09 4.65 -21.41
CA LYS A 569 -47.50 5.14 -20.09
C LYS A 569 -46.64 4.52 -18.99
N LEU A 570 -46.30 5.32 -17.99
CA LEU A 570 -45.53 4.91 -16.82
C LEU A 570 -46.51 4.49 -15.72
N LYS A 571 -46.12 3.55 -14.85
CA LYS A 571 -46.93 3.15 -13.68
C LYS A 571 -46.89 4.24 -12.59
N VAL A 572 -47.45 5.41 -12.84
CA VAL A 572 -47.51 6.52 -11.88
C VAL A 572 -48.82 7.26 -12.05
N SER A 573 -49.44 7.60 -10.91
CA SER A 573 -50.73 8.27 -10.77
C SER A 573 -50.57 9.77 -10.44
N CYS A 574 -49.49 10.40 -10.93
CA CYS A 574 -49.20 11.81 -10.69
C CYS A 574 -48.51 12.42 -11.92
N ALA A 575 -48.82 13.66 -12.26
CA ALA A 575 -48.15 14.39 -13.33
C ALA A 575 -46.88 15.13 -12.83
N TYR A 576 -45.87 14.38 -12.36
CA TYR A 576 -44.62 14.98 -11.86
C TYR A 576 -43.92 15.88 -12.88
N ASN A 577 -43.16 16.87 -12.40
CA ASN A 577 -42.42 17.82 -13.22
C ASN A 577 -43.34 18.62 -14.16
N SER A 578 -44.56 18.94 -13.69
CA SER A 578 -45.55 19.77 -14.39
C SER A 578 -46.33 20.68 -13.41
N PRO A 579 -47.02 21.74 -13.89
CA PRO A 579 -47.80 22.65 -13.05
C PRO A 579 -48.85 21.99 -12.15
N HIS A 580 -49.36 20.81 -12.50
CA HIS A 580 -50.31 20.04 -11.69
C HIS A 580 -49.81 19.73 -10.28
N MET A 581 -48.49 19.62 -10.08
CA MET A 581 -47.92 19.35 -8.76
C MET A 581 -47.85 20.60 -7.87
N ALA A 582 -48.10 21.81 -8.39
CA ALA A 582 -47.84 23.06 -7.66
C ALA A 582 -48.63 23.17 -6.35
N LEU A 583 -49.89 22.73 -6.33
CA LEU A 583 -50.74 22.77 -5.13
C LEU A 583 -50.16 21.90 -4.00
N VAL A 584 -49.90 20.62 -4.29
CA VAL A 584 -49.33 19.67 -3.31
C VAL A 584 -47.87 20.00 -2.96
N ALA A 585 -47.09 20.54 -3.90
CA ALA A 585 -45.72 20.96 -3.63
C ALA A 585 -45.68 22.07 -2.57
N ASN A 586 -46.53 23.09 -2.69
CA ASN A 586 -46.66 24.15 -1.68
C ASN A 586 -47.19 23.60 -0.34
N GLU A 587 -48.24 22.76 -0.36
CA GLU A 587 -48.87 22.22 0.85
C GLU A 587 -47.94 21.31 1.66
N TYR A 588 -47.04 20.58 1.00
CA TYR A 588 -46.16 19.60 1.65
C TYR A 588 -44.72 20.08 1.85
N PHE A 589 -44.08 20.82 0.92
CA PHE A 589 -42.71 21.31 1.17
C PHE A 589 -42.64 22.38 2.27
N SER A 590 -43.71 23.15 2.49
CA SER A 590 -43.81 24.03 3.67
C SER A 590 -43.68 23.26 5.00
N ARG A 591 -44.00 21.95 5.03
CA ARG A 591 -43.85 21.07 6.20
C ARG A 591 -42.42 20.55 6.41
N ALA A 592 -41.56 20.58 5.40
CA ALA A 592 -40.13 20.31 5.57
C ALA A 592 -39.47 21.34 6.50
N GLY A 593 -40.01 22.57 6.53
CA GLY A 593 -39.50 23.66 7.33
C GLY A 593 -38.11 24.09 6.89
N LYS A 594 -37.28 24.53 7.84
CA LYS A 594 -35.92 24.99 7.55
C LYS A 594 -35.06 23.86 6.96
N ILE A 595 -34.52 24.11 5.77
CA ILE A 595 -33.47 23.31 5.14
C ILE A 595 -32.13 23.82 5.67
N GLU A 596 -31.29 22.92 6.16
CA GLU A 596 -30.02 23.26 6.83
C GLU A 596 -28.85 22.68 6.05
N GLN A 597 -27.68 23.32 6.10
CA GLN A 597 -26.48 22.87 5.40
C GLN A 597 -25.92 21.58 6.01
N ARG A 598 -25.24 20.74 5.20
CA ARG A 598 -24.44 19.64 5.74
C ARG A 598 -23.26 20.21 6.53
N VAL A 599 -22.99 19.67 7.71
CA VAL A 599 -21.75 19.98 8.44
C VAL A 599 -20.57 19.45 7.61
N LYS A 600 -19.79 20.37 7.04
CA LYS A 600 -18.65 20.06 6.18
C LYS A 600 -17.40 19.87 7.05
N GLY A 601 -16.74 18.72 6.92
CA GLY A 601 -15.43 18.49 7.54
C GLY A 601 -14.36 19.41 6.94
N PRO A 602 -13.23 19.64 7.63
CA PRO A 602 -12.20 20.61 7.21
C PRO A 602 -11.53 20.30 5.87
N THR A 603 -11.72 19.09 5.32
CA THR A 603 -11.21 18.65 4.02
C THR A 603 -12.29 18.57 2.93
N HIS A 604 -13.50 19.09 3.15
CA HIS A 604 -14.58 19.07 2.15
C HIS A 604 -14.43 20.21 1.13
N GLN A 605 -13.94 19.89 -0.07
CA GLN A 605 -13.87 20.85 -1.16
C GLN A 605 -15.28 21.16 -1.72
N PRO A 606 -15.54 22.38 -2.25
CA PRO A 606 -16.82 22.70 -2.87
C PRO A 606 -17.06 21.87 -4.12
N ILE A 607 -18.21 21.19 -4.19
CA ILE A 607 -18.59 20.38 -5.35
C ILE A 607 -19.55 21.19 -6.25
N PRO A 608 -19.20 21.41 -7.53
CA PRO A 608 -20.12 21.88 -8.57
C PRO A 608 -21.41 21.06 -8.67
N MET A 609 -22.54 21.73 -8.90
CA MET A 609 -23.82 21.08 -9.20
C MET A 609 -24.57 21.92 -10.22
N ILE A 610 -25.19 21.23 -11.19
CA ILE A 610 -26.10 21.81 -12.19
C ILE A 610 -27.54 21.51 -11.77
N SER A 611 -28.44 22.50 -11.91
CA SER A 611 -29.87 22.35 -11.63
C SER A 611 -30.65 21.72 -12.79
N ASP A 612 -31.60 20.83 -12.50
CA ASP A 612 -32.54 20.28 -13.49
C ASP A 612 -33.56 21.30 -14.04
N ILE A 613 -33.75 22.43 -13.35
CA ILE A 613 -34.77 23.45 -13.64
C ILE A 613 -34.34 24.36 -14.81
N ASP A 614 -33.11 24.88 -14.74
CA ASP A 614 -32.53 25.85 -15.69
C ASP A 614 -31.22 25.36 -16.35
N GLY A 615 -30.62 24.31 -15.80
CA GLY A 615 -29.36 23.76 -16.26
C GLY A 615 -28.13 24.53 -15.80
N ASP A 616 -28.25 25.54 -14.94
CA ASP A 616 -27.12 26.37 -14.52
C ASP A 616 -26.56 25.96 -13.15
N MET A 617 -25.42 26.56 -12.80
CA MET A 617 -24.67 26.22 -11.59
C MET A 617 -25.39 26.70 -10.33
N VAL A 618 -25.84 25.77 -9.49
CA VAL A 618 -26.68 26.08 -8.33
C VAL A 618 -25.85 26.30 -7.05
N SER A 619 -26.22 27.35 -6.29
CA SER A 619 -25.60 27.72 -5.01
C SER A 619 -26.17 26.92 -3.84
N ASP A 620 -25.38 26.80 -2.77
CA ASP A 620 -25.85 26.20 -1.51
C ASP A 620 -27.09 26.93 -0.95
N SER A 621 -27.13 28.27 -1.06
CA SER A 621 -28.26 29.07 -0.59
C SER A 621 -29.57 28.80 -1.35
N ARG A 622 -29.51 28.58 -2.67
CA ARG A 622 -30.70 28.28 -3.48
C ARG A 622 -31.23 26.87 -3.20
N LEU A 623 -30.34 25.92 -2.89
CA LEU A 623 -30.74 24.57 -2.45
C LEU A 623 -31.29 24.52 -1.01
N GLN A 624 -31.08 25.59 -0.23
CA GLN A 624 -31.64 25.77 1.11
C GLN A 624 -33.00 26.50 1.10
N ASP A 625 -33.48 26.92 -0.06
CA ASP A 625 -34.79 27.54 -0.26
C ASP A 625 -35.86 26.46 -0.54
N SER A 626 -37.04 26.58 0.08
CA SER A 626 -38.18 25.72 -0.21
C SER A 626 -38.69 25.87 -1.64
N ASP A 627 -38.59 27.08 -2.20
CA ASP A 627 -39.13 27.41 -3.52
C ASP A 627 -38.37 26.67 -4.63
N TYR A 628 -37.09 26.36 -4.41
CA TYR A 628 -36.31 25.50 -5.31
C TYR A 628 -36.91 24.08 -5.41
N TRP A 629 -37.27 23.48 -4.28
CA TRP A 629 -37.79 22.11 -4.25
C TRP A 629 -39.24 22.02 -4.76
N ILE A 630 -40.02 23.08 -4.57
CA ILE A 630 -41.32 23.29 -5.22
C ILE A 630 -41.13 23.36 -6.75
N GLN A 631 -40.20 24.19 -7.25
CA GLN A 631 -39.89 24.28 -8.68
C GLN A 631 -39.38 22.95 -9.26
N ASN A 632 -38.46 22.26 -8.59
CA ASN A 632 -37.97 20.91 -8.97
C ASN A 632 -39.09 19.83 -9.01
N MET A 633 -40.26 20.08 -8.41
CA MET A 633 -41.43 19.19 -8.51
C MET A 633 -42.38 19.55 -9.66
N CYS A 634 -42.32 20.78 -10.18
CA CYS A 634 -43.29 21.37 -11.09
C CYS A 634 -42.71 21.78 -12.47
N SER A 635 -41.39 21.91 -12.58
CA SER A 635 -40.67 22.30 -13.79
C SER A 635 -40.10 21.10 -14.55
N ALA A 636 -40.00 21.21 -15.87
CA ALA A 636 -39.51 20.15 -16.75
C ALA A 636 -38.02 19.87 -16.57
N VAL A 637 -37.64 18.60 -16.42
CA VAL A 637 -36.25 18.16 -16.18
C VAL A 637 -35.44 18.18 -17.49
N ARG A 638 -34.47 19.10 -17.62
CA ARG A 638 -33.63 19.27 -18.83
C ARG A 638 -32.38 18.39 -18.87
N PHE A 639 -32.47 17.16 -18.36
CA PHE A 639 -31.33 16.24 -18.14
C PHE A 639 -30.36 16.11 -19.33
N THR A 640 -30.86 15.99 -20.56
CA THR A 640 -30.03 15.87 -21.77
C THR A 640 -29.09 17.05 -21.98
N ASP A 641 -29.53 18.26 -21.69
CA ASP A 641 -28.71 19.47 -21.89
C ASP A 641 -27.74 19.67 -20.73
N ASN A 642 -28.16 19.28 -19.52
CA ASN A 642 -27.32 19.27 -18.32
C ASN A 642 -26.16 18.29 -18.43
N ALA A 643 -26.40 17.08 -18.93
CA ALA A 643 -25.35 16.08 -19.19
C ALA A 643 -24.31 16.57 -20.22
N LYS A 644 -24.74 17.32 -21.25
CA LYS A 644 -23.80 17.98 -22.20
C LYS A 644 -23.00 19.09 -21.54
N LYS A 645 -23.61 19.88 -20.64
CA LYS A 645 -22.90 20.90 -19.84
C LYS A 645 -21.82 20.25 -18.96
N VAL A 646 -22.11 19.09 -18.34
CA VAL A 646 -21.13 18.28 -17.58
C VAL A 646 -19.96 17.82 -18.45
N ASP A 647 -20.21 17.19 -19.59
CA ASP A 647 -19.16 16.69 -20.52
C ASP A 647 -18.26 17.83 -21.03
N LYS A 648 -18.85 19.00 -21.33
CA LYS A 648 -18.12 20.21 -21.71
C LYS A 648 -17.27 20.79 -20.55
N LEU A 649 -17.74 20.70 -19.30
CA LEU A 649 -16.98 21.17 -18.14
C LEU A 649 -15.81 20.23 -17.81
N ALA A 650 -16.01 18.91 -17.86
CA ALA A 650 -14.95 17.93 -17.67
C ALA A 650 -13.84 18.06 -18.75
N SER A 651 -14.22 18.19 -20.02
CA SER A 651 -13.25 18.41 -21.10
C SER A 651 -12.51 19.75 -21.02
N LEU A 652 -13.11 20.79 -20.42
CA LEU A 652 -12.44 22.06 -20.13
C LEU A 652 -11.53 22.01 -18.88
N ALA A 653 -11.85 21.19 -17.86
CA ALA A 653 -10.97 20.98 -16.71
C ALA A 653 -9.63 20.35 -17.12
N VAL A 654 -9.67 19.43 -18.09
CA VAL A 654 -8.49 18.79 -18.69
C VAL A 654 -7.66 19.77 -19.52
N SER A 655 -8.26 20.74 -20.22
CA SER A 655 -7.51 21.71 -21.04
C SER A 655 -7.03 22.95 -20.29
N GLY A 656 -7.70 23.35 -19.21
CA GLY A 656 -7.33 24.51 -18.40
C GLY A 656 -6.08 24.33 -17.51
N ARG A 657 -5.53 23.11 -17.43
CA ARG A 657 -4.32 22.77 -16.68
C ARG A 657 -3.09 22.70 -17.60
N GLU A 658 -2.77 23.82 -18.25
CA GLU A 658 -1.45 23.97 -18.87
C GLU A 658 -0.34 23.78 -17.82
N THR A 659 0.79 23.26 -18.28
CA THR A 659 1.93 22.86 -17.46
C THR A 659 2.44 24.00 -16.58
N ARG A 660 2.23 23.90 -15.27
CA ARG A 660 3.21 24.43 -14.33
C ARG A 660 4.45 23.52 -14.38
N PRO A 661 5.67 24.08 -14.40
CA PRO A 661 6.91 23.34 -14.56
C PRO A 661 7.23 22.45 -13.36
#